data_AF-A0A7V1NTJ6-F1
#
_entry.id   AF-A0A7V1NTJ6-F1
#
_cell.length_a   1.000
_cell.length_b   1.000
_cell.length_c   1.000
_cell.angle_alpha   90.00
_cell.angle_beta   90.00
_cell.angle_gamma   90.00
#
_symmetry.space_group_name_H-M   'P 1'
#
loop_
_entity.id
_entity.type
_entity.pdbx_description
1 polymer ?
#
loop_
_entity_poly.entity_id
_entity_poly.type
_entity_poly.pdbx_seq_one_letter_code
_entity_poly.pdbx_strand_id
1 'polypeptide(L)'
;MRPAWGIPSTVIRNPADVPAVRVGDIWLLQETVDALSRAPWSRSPLEIARAAVTHGMSRMAELPRGMLTQHALMVAWGEFASEIGLIEKLSQVPIPQKSVVHTPQAKVLAFLMGILTGITHLKDLNEGPHPLAHDWPAIRAWGLVSLAHYTGVSRTLAACDEETVEAITQVLHEVSQSFIEQEVRFLVQQNSPLVVDLDLAPRRVSNTSTTFPDAKFGWQDDKVGLGYDAALATLTCPTYGRLFLSGFHYPRNPVSLPRLQKMVRAAEERLGRRPRRRTKLVKQQLQGLEKTLSRRQDWLTAQLDKQKAIQARLETLPDEVARLKDEVTMLETTYRAKGREEKPHSQLAKARRRLAAVQKKLEKVPRQLQQAQRAVTTHRQRLARLQAEHAELTAHLAQLQADNERNPNPATIILRIDAGFGTGPNITWLIEMGYIVYTKAYNAQVATKLKGMVESDTRWTRVGKNAEMTGWGEQRISNCPYPLTVALERFHTPDGLKHSALLAYRDGGRCLTLPAWFDFYNARQTIEAGIKETNVVFKMHPLKMRSRGGIALQEQFSLFAANFVRWAAVWLCQWVSRSTSRFDDALTRVKAMVRVAANTSAWVVGKDESLLVRFDETGAYPGAELRLAGTWRARPPILPPKKVHDFDFRDEIAPGCT
;
A
#
# COMPACT_ATOMS: atom_id res chain seq x y z
N MET A 1 23.38 -72.11 -17.11
CA MET A 1 23.68 -71.56 -18.44
C MET A 1 23.48 -70.04 -18.42
N ARG A 2 24.59 -69.31 -18.32
CA ARG A 2 24.75 -67.89 -18.68
C ARG A 2 25.99 -67.83 -19.56
N PRO A 3 26.00 -67.12 -20.69
CA PRO A 3 27.24 -66.77 -21.36
C PRO A 3 27.65 -65.33 -21.11
N ALA A 4 28.97 -65.17 -21.18
CA ALA A 4 29.80 -64.03 -20.88
C ALA A 4 30.12 -63.18 -22.13
N TRP A 5 30.42 -61.90 -21.86
CA TRP A 5 31.35 -60.97 -22.51
C TRP A 5 31.68 -61.10 -24.01
N GLY A 6 31.43 -60.00 -24.74
CA GLY A 6 32.15 -59.60 -25.94
C GLY A 6 32.32 -58.06 -25.96
N ILE A 7 33.57 -57.60 -25.85
CA ILE A 7 33.97 -56.18 -25.97
C ILE A 7 34.10 -55.87 -27.48
N PRO A 8 33.49 -54.80 -28.03
CA PRO A 8 33.92 -54.26 -29.30
C PRO A 8 35.14 -53.37 -29.10
N SER A 9 36.13 -53.57 -29.96
CA SER A 9 37.42 -52.91 -30.03
C SER A 9 37.34 -51.38 -30.02
N THR A 10 38.01 -50.78 -29.03
CA THR A 10 38.31 -49.35 -28.99
C THR A 10 39.29 -49.01 -30.12
N VAL A 11 38.82 -48.31 -31.15
CA VAL A 11 39.70 -47.65 -32.11
C VAL A 11 40.36 -46.47 -31.39
N ILE A 12 41.63 -46.62 -31.04
CA ILE A 12 42.48 -45.52 -30.57
C ILE A 12 42.71 -44.60 -31.77
N ARG A 13 42.02 -43.46 -31.82
CA ARG A 13 42.40 -42.35 -32.71
C ARG A 13 43.55 -41.60 -32.06
N ASN A 14 44.62 -41.43 -32.83
CA ASN A 14 45.83 -40.69 -32.46
C ASN A 14 45.48 -39.23 -32.12
N PRO A 15 45.96 -38.61 -31.02
CA PRO A 15 45.55 -37.27 -30.59
C PRO A 15 46.11 -36.11 -31.43
N ALA A 16 46.90 -36.40 -32.48
CA ALA A 16 47.69 -35.40 -33.20
C ALA A 16 47.01 -34.76 -34.43
N ASP A 17 45.84 -35.24 -34.86
CA ASP A 17 45.19 -34.77 -36.10
C ASP A 17 43.70 -34.43 -35.93
N VAL A 18 43.32 -33.83 -34.79
CA VAL A 18 41.99 -33.19 -34.71
C VAL A 18 42.15 -31.74 -35.17
N PRO A 19 41.63 -31.37 -36.36
CA PRO A 19 41.80 -30.02 -36.87
C PRO A 19 41.16 -29.05 -35.88
N ALA A 20 41.97 -28.17 -35.29
CA ALA A 20 41.54 -27.12 -34.37
C ALA A 20 41.94 -25.77 -34.93
N VAL A 21 41.03 -24.80 -34.87
CA VAL A 21 41.21 -23.44 -35.38
C VAL A 21 41.24 -22.48 -34.19
N ARG A 22 42.17 -21.54 -34.23
CA ARG A 22 42.26 -20.47 -33.25
C ARG A 22 41.31 -19.34 -33.64
N VAL A 23 40.34 -19.04 -32.77
CA VAL A 23 39.43 -17.91 -32.92
C VAL A 23 39.67 -16.96 -31.74
N GLY A 24 40.38 -15.87 -31.98
CA GLY A 24 40.91 -15.00 -30.91
C GLY A 24 41.97 -15.73 -30.07
N ASP A 25 41.77 -15.79 -28.76
CA ASP A 25 42.68 -16.47 -27.82
C ASP A 25 42.23 -17.88 -27.41
N ILE A 26 41.22 -18.42 -28.07
CA ILE A 26 40.66 -19.74 -27.76
C ILE A 26 40.85 -20.68 -28.96
N TRP A 27 41.32 -21.89 -28.68
CA TRP A 27 41.40 -22.98 -29.66
C TRP A 27 40.10 -23.77 -29.65
N LEU A 28 39.43 -23.81 -30.79
CA LEU A 28 38.18 -24.55 -30.99
C LEU A 28 38.41 -25.66 -32.02
N LEU A 29 37.74 -26.79 -31.85
CA LEU A 29 37.75 -27.85 -32.85
C LEU A 29 37.07 -27.35 -34.13
N GLN A 30 37.61 -27.70 -35.30
CA GLN A 30 37.07 -27.31 -36.62
C GLN A 30 35.60 -27.72 -36.75
N GLU A 31 35.20 -28.87 -36.21
CA GLU A 31 33.80 -29.31 -36.17
C GLU A 31 32.91 -28.38 -35.34
N THR A 32 33.44 -27.79 -34.26
CA THR A 32 32.75 -26.78 -33.45
C THR A 32 32.62 -25.46 -34.20
N VAL A 33 33.66 -25.05 -34.93
CA VAL A 33 33.64 -23.86 -35.79
C VAL A 33 32.66 -24.04 -36.95
N ASP A 34 32.66 -25.21 -37.59
CA ASP A 34 31.74 -25.61 -38.65
C ASP A 34 30.29 -25.70 -38.13
N ALA A 35 30.07 -26.20 -36.92
CA ALA A 35 28.74 -26.24 -36.29
C ALA A 35 28.23 -24.82 -35.94
N LEU A 36 29.11 -23.93 -35.47
CA LEU A 36 28.77 -22.54 -35.18
C LEU A 36 28.55 -21.71 -36.45
N SER A 37 29.23 -22.04 -37.55
CA SER A 37 29.05 -21.40 -38.85
C SER A 37 27.92 -22.00 -39.70
N ARG A 38 27.44 -23.21 -39.39
CA ARG A 38 26.26 -23.85 -40.00
C ARG A 38 24.96 -23.66 -39.20
N ALA A 39 25.02 -23.19 -37.95
CA ALA A 39 23.83 -22.79 -37.20
C ALA A 39 23.21 -21.54 -37.87
N PRO A 40 21.91 -21.56 -38.25
CA PRO A 40 21.32 -20.43 -38.93
C PRO A 40 21.07 -19.31 -37.91
N TRP A 41 22.07 -18.44 -37.70
CA TRP A 41 21.82 -17.08 -37.23
C TRP A 41 21.29 -16.21 -38.37
N SER A 42 20.39 -16.74 -39.21
CA SER A 42 20.03 -16.13 -40.49
C SER A 42 19.26 -14.82 -40.34
N ARG A 43 18.79 -14.49 -39.13
CA ARG A 43 18.19 -13.19 -38.79
C ARG A 43 18.57 -12.77 -37.38
N SER A 44 19.08 -11.56 -37.26
CA SER A 44 19.26 -10.88 -35.97
C SER A 44 17.91 -10.70 -35.25
N PRO A 45 17.88 -10.59 -33.90
CA PRO A 45 16.65 -10.29 -33.17
C PRO A 45 15.93 -9.03 -33.66
N LEU A 46 16.68 -8.05 -34.18
CA LEU A 46 16.14 -6.83 -34.78
C LEU A 46 15.41 -7.11 -36.09
N GLU A 47 15.95 -7.98 -36.95
CA GLU A 47 15.31 -8.38 -38.21
C GLU A 47 14.07 -9.22 -37.97
N ILE A 48 14.08 -10.12 -36.97
CA ILE A 48 12.89 -10.87 -36.55
C ILE A 48 11.79 -9.90 -36.12
N ALA A 49 12.12 -8.90 -35.29
CA ALA A 49 11.16 -7.92 -34.82
C ALA A 49 10.63 -7.02 -35.96
N ARG A 50 11.50 -6.59 -36.89
CA ARG A 50 11.08 -5.82 -38.09
C ARG A 50 10.18 -6.65 -38.99
N ALA A 51 10.50 -7.91 -39.24
CA ALA A 51 9.68 -8.81 -40.03
C ALA A 51 8.29 -9.01 -39.39
N ALA A 52 8.22 -9.13 -38.06
CA ALA A 52 6.96 -9.22 -37.34
C ALA A 52 6.09 -7.96 -37.49
N VAL A 53 6.69 -6.76 -37.46
CA VAL A 53 5.98 -5.50 -37.75
C VAL A 53 5.47 -5.49 -39.19
N THR A 54 6.33 -5.76 -40.18
CA THR A 54 5.95 -5.77 -41.60
C THR A 54 4.79 -6.75 -41.85
N HIS A 55 4.89 -7.97 -41.31
CA HIS A 55 3.83 -8.96 -41.41
C HIS A 55 2.55 -8.47 -40.74
N GLY A 56 2.63 -7.92 -39.53
CA GLY A 56 1.47 -7.37 -38.82
C GLY A 56 0.77 -6.24 -39.57
N MET A 57 1.50 -5.42 -40.35
CA MET A 57 0.89 -4.38 -41.18
C MET A 57 0.06 -4.94 -42.34
N SER A 58 0.44 -6.09 -42.91
CA SER A 58 -0.29 -6.68 -44.03
C SER A 58 -1.54 -7.47 -43.63
N ARG A 59 -1.64 -7.90 -42.36
CA ARG A 59 -2.72 -8.79 -41.88
C ARG A 59 -4.11 -8.16 -41.87
N MET A 60 -4.24 -6.83 -41.92
CA MET A 60 -5.55 -6.17 -41.98
C MET A 60 -6.41 -6.64 -43.17
N ALA A 61 -5.77 -7.00 -44.28
CA ALA A 61 -6.45 -7.52 -45.46
C ALA A 61 -7.11 -8.91 -45.25
N GLU A 62 -6.70 -9.65 -44.21
CA GLU A 62 -7.27 -10.96 -43.86
C GLU A 62 -8.58 -10.83 -43.06
N LEU A 63 -8.80 -9.69 -42.39
CA LEU A 63 -9.90 -9.49 -41.44
C LEU A 63 -11.31 -9.72 -42.03
N PRO A 64 -11.63 -9.31 -43.27
CA PRO A 64 -12.94 -9.61 -43.87
C PRO A 64 -13.18 -11.10 -44.10
N ARG A 65 -12.12 -11.90 -44.25
CA ARG A 65 -12.21 -13.37 -44.42
C ARG A 65 -12.39 -14.11 -43.09
N GLY A 66 -12.29 -13.39 -41.98
CA GLY A 66 -12.31 -13.95 -40.64
C GLY A 66 -10.91 -14.36 -40.18
N MET A 67 -10.54 -13.93 -38.99
CA MET A 67 -9.28 -14.28 -38.34
C MET A 67 -9.56 -14.94 -37.00
N LEU A 68 -8.91 -16.07 -36.74
CA LEU A 68 -8.98 -16.72 -35.44
C LEU A 68 -8.12 -15.97 -34.42
N THR A 69 -8.72 -15.59 -33.29
CA THR A 69 -8.02 -15.17 -32.07
C THR A 69 -8.12 -16.30 -31.05
N GLN A 70 -7.11 -16.44 -30.19
CA GLN A 70 -7.13 -17.24 -28.96
C GLN A 70 -7.50 -16.39 -27.73
N HIS A 71 -7.72 -15.09 -27.92
CA HIS A 71 -7.94 -14.13 -26.85
C HIS A 71 -9.20 -13.27 -27.09
N ALA A 72 -10.37 -13.92 -27.16
CA ALA A 72 -11.63 -13.28 -27.57
C ALA A 72 -11.93 -11.94 -26.86
N LEU A 73 -11.93 -11.90 -25.52
CA LEU A 73 -12.21 -10.64 -24.82
C LEU A 73 -11.09 -9.61 -24.95
N MET A 74 -9.84 -9.97 -25.29
CA MET A 74 -8.80 -8.98 -25.52
C MET A 74 -9.11 -8.09 -26.74
N VAL A 75 -9.82 -8.63 -27.74
CA VAL A 75 -10.31 -7.85 -28.88
C VAL A 75 -11.35 -6.83 -28.43
N ALA A 76 -12.33 -7.26 -27.63
CA ALA A 76 -13.36 -6.36 -27.12
C ALA A 76 -12.82 -5.33 -26.12
N TRP A 77 -11.91 -5.74 -25.25
CA TRP A 77 -11.24 -4.85 -24.31
C TRP A 77 -10.31 -3.85 -25.01
N GLY A 78 -9.72 -4.18 -26.15
CA GLY A 78 -8.96 -3.21 -26.95
C GLY A 78 -9.85 -2.11 -27.53
N GLU A 79 -11.07 -2.46 -27.94
CA GLU A 79 -12.08 -1.49 -28.37
C GLU A 79 -12.51 -0.60 -27.20
N PHE A 80 -12.88 -1.20 -26.08
CA PHE A 80 -13.27 -0.46 -24.86
C PHE A 80 -12.14 0.44 -24.34
N ALA A 81 -10.91 -0.06 -24.30
CA ALA A 81 -9.73 0.72 -23.89
C ALA A 81 -9.50 1.93 -24.80
N SER A 82 -9.84 1.83 -26.09
CA SER A 82 -9.81 2.99 -26.97
C SER A 82 -10.93 3.97 -26.69
N GLU A 83 -12.15 3.48 -26.49
CA GLU A 83 -13.34 4.30 -26.25
C GLU A 83 -13.18 5.18 -25.01
N ILE A 84 -12.56 4.63 -23.96
CA ILE A 84 -12.28 5.38 -22.71
C ILE A 84 -10.99 6.22 -22.77
N GLY A 85 -10.32 6.28 -23.93
CA GLY A 85 -9.11 7.07 -24.15
C GLY A 85 -7.83 6.53 -23.51
N LEU A 86 -7.82 5.29 -23.01
CA LEU A 86 -6.67 4.70 -22.31
C LEU A 86 -5.45 4.57 -23.21
N ILE A 87 -5.64 4.02 -24.42
CA ILE A 87 -4.56 3.74 -25.37
C ILE A 87 -3.89 5.05 -25.81
N GLU A 88 -4.69 6.06 -26.14
CA GLU A 88 -4.21 7.37 -26.58
C GLU A 88 -3.41 8.05 -25.48
N LYS A 89 -3.97 8.17 -24.27
CA LYS A 89 -3.29 8.84 -23.15
C LYS A 89 -1.98 8.14 -22.76
N LEU A 90 -1.97 6.80 -22.70
CA LEU A 90 -0.73 6.06 -22.41
C LEU A 90 0.34 6.23 -23.49
N SER A 91 -0.06 6.42 -24.76
CA SER A 91 0.87 6.63 -25.86
C SER A 91 1.64 7.97 -25.78
N GLN A 92 1.12 8.93 -25.02
CA GLN A 92 1.70 10.26 -24.83
C GLN A 92 2.66 10.36 -23.65
N VAL A 93 2.70 9.35 -22.78
CA VAL A 93 3.56 9.38 -21.59
C VAL A 93 5.04 9.29 -21.99
N PRO A 94 5.89 10.24 -21.57
CA PRO A 94 7.33 10.15 -21.82
C PRO A 94 7.93 9.00 -21.02
N ILE A 95 8.80 8.22 -21.66
CA ILE A 95 9.55 7.13 -21.04
C ILE A 95 11.00 7.28 -21.47
N PRO A 96 11.99 7.27 -20.55
CA PRO A 96 13.41 7.49 -20.85
C PRO A 96 14.05 6.27 -21.54
N GLN A 97 13.55 5.92 -22.72
CA GLN A 97 14.03 4.83 -23.54
C GLN A 97 13.84 5.16 -25.03
N LYS A 98 14.85 4.87 -25.86
CA LYS A 98 14.77 5.10 -27.31
C LYS A 98 13.74 4.15 -27.97
N SER A 99 12.94 4.69 -28.89
CA SER A 99 12.10 3.92 -29.81
C SER A 99 12.96 3.33 -30.94
N VAL A 100 12.85 2.03 -31.19
CA VAL A 100 13.59 1.34 -32.27
C VAL A 100 12.62 0.61 -33.19
N VAL A 101 12.20 -0.60 -32.83
CA VAL A 101 11.16 -1.36 -33.55
C VAL A 101 9.78 -1.12 -32.92
N HIS A 102 9.74 -1.15 -31.58
CA HIS A 102 8.56 -0.82 -30.79
C HIS A 102 8.84 0.41 -29.94
N THR A 103 7.82 1.24 -29.74
CA THR A 103 7.90 2.36 -28.79
C THR A 103 7.92 1.82 -27.35
N PRO A 104 8.52 2.54 -26.39
CA PRO A 104 8.41 2.22 -24.97
C PRO A 104 6.95 2.09 -24.50
N GLN A 105 6.06 2.96 -24.98
CA GLN A 105 4.64 2.98 -24.63
C GLN A 105 3.93 1.72 -25.11
N ALA A 106 4.23 1.23 -26.32
CA ALA A 106 3.72 -0.04 -26.82
C ALA A 106 4.14 -1.23 -25.93
N LYS A 107 5.35 -1.20 -25.36
CA LYS A 107 5.82 -2.24 -24.44
C LYS A 107 5.15 -2.16 -23.07
N VAL A 108 4.84 -0.95 -22.59
CA VAL A 108 4.03 -0.74 -21.38
C VAL A 108 2.60 -1.25 -21.59
N LEU A 109 1.98 -0.97 -22.74
CA LEU A 109 0.68 -1.55 -23.11
C LEU A 109 0.73 -3.07 -23.18
N ALA A 110 1.79 -3.65 -23.78
CA ALA A 110 1.99 -5.10 -23.81
C ALA A 110 2.02 -5.72 -22.39
N PHE A 111 2.62 -5.01 -21.42
CA PHE A 111 2.62 -5.45 -20.03
C PHE A 111 1.22 -5.43 -19.42
N LEU A 112 0.45 -4.35 -19.62
CA LEU A 112 -0.95 -4.27 -19.17
C LEU A 112 -1.82 -5.36 -19.82
N MET A 113 -1.66 -5.60 -21.12
CA MET A 113 -2.36 -6.67 -21.83
C MET A 113 -2.02 -8.05 -21.23
N GLY A 114 -0.75 -8.30 -20.87
CA GLY A 114 -0.33 -9.51 -20.16
C GLY A 114 -0.99 -9.67 -18.80
N ILE A 115 -1.15 -8.58 -18.04
CA ILE A 115 -1.88 -8.59 -16.76
C ILE A 115 -3.36 -8.94 -16.99
N LEU A 116 -4.00 -8.36 -18.01
CA LEU A 116 -5.40 -8.61 -18.35
C LEU A 116 -5.67 -10.04 -18.86
N THR A 117 -4.70 -10.71 -19.48
CA THR A 117 -4.80 -12.14 -19.81
C THR A 117 -4.42 -13.05 -18.64
N GLY A 118 -3.87 -12.47 -17.56
CA GLY A 118 -3.45 -13.20 -16.35
C GLY A 118 -2.22 -14.08 -16.59
N ILE A 119 -1.23 -13.61 -17.35
CA ILE A 119 0.04 -14.34 -17.48
C ILE A 119 0.68 -14.59 -16.12
N THR A 120 1.36 -15.74 -15.96
CA THR A 120 2.01 -16.09 -14.69
C THR A 120 3.42 -15.52 -14.64
N HIS A 121 4.10 -15.51 -15.78
CA HIS A 121 5.42 -14.96 -15.97
C HIS A 121 5.44 -14.04 -17.20
N LEU A 122 6.32 -13.04 -17.19
CA LEU A 122 6.41 -12.08 -18.30
C LEU A 122 6.75 -12.76 -19.63
N LYS A 123 7.52 -13.86 -19.60
CA LYS A 123 7.85 -14.66 -20.78
C LYS A 123 6.65 -15.32 -21.44
N ASP A 124 5.56 -15.55 -20.71
CA ASP A 124 4.36 -16.17 -21.25
C ASP A 124 3.70 -15.31 -22.36
N LEU A 125 4.04 -14.01 -22.44
CA LEU A 125 3.68 -13.15 -23.59
C LEU A 125 4.13 -13.77 -24.92
N ASN A 126 5.31 -14.39 -24.95
CA ASN A 126 5.93 -14.98 -26.14
C ASN A 126 5.95 -16.52 -26.11
N GLU A 127 6.03 -17.13 -24.93
CA GLU A 127 6.29 -18.57 -24.75
C GLU A 127 5.13 -19.32 -24.06
N GLY A 128 4.01 -18.65 -23.78
CA GLY A 128 2.86 -19.28 -23.13
C GLY A 128 2.18 -20.36 -24.00
N PRO A 129 1.20 -21.11 -23.48
CA PRO A 129 0.46 -22.11 -24.27
C PRO A 129 -0.26 -21.51 -25.49
N HIS A 130 -0.78 -20.28 -25.32
CA HIS A 130 -1.36 -19.46 -26.39
C HIS A 130 -0.71 -18.08 -26.31
N PRO A 131 0.50 -17.88 -26.87
CA PRO A 131 1.22 -16.63 -26.68
C PRO A 131 0.47 -15.45 -27.28
N LEU A 132 0.24 -14.41 -26.47
CA LEU A 132 -0.41 -13.18 -26.92
C LEU A 132 0.38 -12.51 -28.06
N ALA A 133 1.70 -12.67 -28.10
CA ALA A 133 2.56 -12.14 -29.16
C ALA A 133 2.28 -12.71 -30.57
N HIS A 134 1.54 -13.82 -30.66
CA HIS A 134 1.14 -14.42 -31.95
C HIS A 134 -0.32 -14.13 -32.32
N ASP A 135 -1.08 -13.46 -31.45
CA ASP A 135 -2.49 -13.19 -31.63
C ASP A 135 -2.74 -11.81 -32.22
N TRP A 136 -2.63 -11.70 -33.55
CA TRP A 136 -2.73 -10.41 -34.22
C TRP A 136 -4.06 -9.68 -33.97
N PRO A 137 -5.26 -10.30 -34.03
CA PRO A 137 -6.51 -9.57 -33.75
C PRO A 137 -6.50 -8.90 -32.37
N ALA A 138 -6.02 -9.60 -31.33
CA ALA A 138 -5.91 -9.04 -29.98
C ALA A 138 -4.88 -7.90 -29.92
N ILE A 139 -3.70 -8.09 -30.52
CA ILE A 139 -2.63 -7.07 -30.61
C ILE A 139 -3.17 -5.80 -31.29
N ARG A 140 -3.87 -5.98 -32.40
CA ARG A 140 -4.34 -4.88 -33.25
C ARG A 140 -5.45 -4.08 -32.59
N ALA A 141 -6.37 -4.74 -31.87
CA ALA A 141 -7.41 -4.05 -31.11
C ALA A 141 -6.85 -3.05 -30.08
N TRP A 142 -5.66 -3.33 -29.55
CA TRP A 142 -4.92 -2.47 -28.62
C TRP A 142 -4.03 -1.42 -29.31
N GLY A 143 -4.20 -1.23 -30.62
CA GLY A 143 -3.47 -0.23 -31.41
C GLY A 143 -2.04 -0.64 -31.77
N LEU A 144 -1.63 -1.88 -31.47
CA LEU A 144 -0.28 -2.38 -31.74
C LEU A 144 -0.24 -3.13 -33.09
N VAL A 145 0.95 -3.23 -33.69
CA VAL A 145 1.17 -4.03 -34.92
C VAL A 145 1.72 -5.41 -34.59
N SER A 146 2.61 -5.46 -33.60
CA SER A 146 3.22 -6.66 -33.06
C SER A 146 3.67 -6.38 -31.62
N LEU A 147 3.83 -7.42 -30.81
CA LEU A 147 4.35 -7.29 -29.45
C LEU A 147 5.87 -7.39 -29.44
N ALA A 148 6.50 -6.58 -28.59
CA ALA A 148 7.90 -6.75 -28.29
C ALA A 148 8.14 -8.07 -27.53
N HIS A 149 9.34 -8.63 -27.70
CA HIS A 149 9.79 -9.74 -26.87
C HIS A 149 9.79 -9.36 -25.38
N TYR A 150 9.49 -10.30 -24.48
CA TYR A 150 9.32 -10.06 -23.04
C TYR A 150 10.55 -9.42 -22.39
N THR A 151 11.76 -9.71 -22.88
CA THR A 151 13.01 -9.07 -22.43
C THR A 151 13.04 -7.58 -22.77
N GLY A 152 12.45 -7.19 -23.90
CA GLY A 152 12.24 -5.79 -24.29
C GLY A 152 11.27 -5.09 -23.35
N VAL A 153 10.14 -5.74 -23.02
CA VAL A 153 9.17 -5.23 -22.04
C VAL A 153 9.81 -5.05 -20.66
N SER A 154 10.52 -6.08 -20.18
CA SER A 154 11.25 -6.03 -18.91
C SER A 154 12.23 -4.86 -18.83
N ARG A 155 13.03 -4.64 -19.87
CA ARG A 155 13.96 -3.50 -19.94
C ARG A 155 13.25 -2.14 -19.92
N THR A 156 12.08 -2.02 -20.54
CA THR A 156 11.27 -0.79 -20.48
C THR A 156 10.74 -0.54 -19.08
N LEU A 157 10.21 -1.56 -18.41
CA LEU A 157 9.76 -1.44 -17.02
C LEU A 157 10.91 -1.13 -16.06
N ALA A 158 12.13 -1.59 -16.38
CA ALA A 158 13.34 -1.22 -15.63
C ALA A 158 13.78 0.23 -15.86
N ALA A 159 13.50 0.80 -17.03
CA ALA A 159 13.80 2.19 -17.35
C ALA A 159 12.76 3.20 -16.83
N CYS A 160 11.57 2.75 -16.43
CA CYS A 160 10.56 3.64 -15.84
C CYS A 160 11.04 4.16 -14.49
N ASP A 161 11.30 5.46 -14.41
CA ASP A 161 11.63 6.18 -13.18
C ASP A 161 10.37 6.62 -12.42
N GLU A 162 10.57 7.35 -11.31
CA GLU A 162 9.47 7.82 -10.46
C GLU A 162 8.52 8.77 -11.21
N GLU A 163 9.06 9.65 -12.07
CA GLU A 163 8.25 10.57 -12.89
C GLU A 163 7.41 9.81 -13.92
N THR A 164 8.00 8.83 -14.60
CA THR A 164 7.29 7.96 -15.54
C THR A 164 6.18 7.18 -14.84
N VAL A 165 6.46 6.62 -13.66
CA VAL A 165 5.45 5.88 -12.87
C VAL A 165 4.30 6.78 -12.46
N GLU A 166 4.58 8.00 -11.99
CA GLU A 166 3.57 8.97 -11.61
C GLU A 166 2.72 9.39 -12.82
N ALA A 167 3.35 9.68 -13.96
CA ALA A 167 2.65 10.05 -15.19
C ALA A 167 1.73 8.93 -15.70
N ILE A 168 2.19 7.67 -15.68
CA ILE A 168 1.33 6.52 -16.00
C ILE A 168 0.18 6.42 -14.98
N THR A 169 0.47 6.52 -13.69
CA THR A 169 -0.55 6.44 -12.62
C THR A 169 -1.62 7.52 -12.80
N GLN A 170 -1.22 8.73 -13.16
CA GLN A 170 -2.12 9.84 -13.46
C GLN A 170 -3.02 9.54 -14.66
N VAL A 171 -2.49 8.96 -15.75
CA VAL A 171 -3.31 8.52 -16.88
C VAL A 171 -4.36 7.49 -16.45
N LEU A 172 -3.97 6.50 -15.64
CA LEU A 172 -4.92 5.51 -15.12
C LEU A 172 -6.00 6.17 -14.26
N HIS A 173 -5.62 7.13 -13.41
CA HIS A 173 -6.53 7.90 -12.59
C HIS A 173 -7.53 8.72 -13.42
N GLU A 174 -7.07 9.43 -14.44
CA GLU A 174 -7.93 10.21 -15.34
C GLU A 174 -8.97 9.35 -16.03
N VAL A 175 -8.55 8.23 -16.63
CA VAL A 175 -9.45 7.28 -17.31
C VAL A 175 -10.47 6.69 -16.33
N SER A 176 -10.05 6.39 -15.11
CA SER A 176 -10.91 5.81 -14.08
C SER A 176 -11.91 6.81 -13.48
N GLN A 177 -11.68 8.12 -13.63
CA GLN A 177 -12.37 9.14 -12.85
C GLN A 177 -13.86 9.23 -13.17
N SER A 178 -14.22 9.14 -14.46
CA SER A 178 -15.62 9.21 -14.90
C SER A 178 -16.49 8.12 -14.28
N PHE A 179 -15.97 6.89 -14.17
CA PHE A 179 -16.66 5.76 -13.54
C PHE A 179 -16.85 5.95 -12.03
N ILE A 180 -15.86 6.51 -11.35
CA ILE A 180 -15.94 6.79 -9.92
C ILE A 180 -16.96 7.91 -9.65
N GLU A 181 -16.91 8.98 -10.45
CA GLU A 181 -17.84 10.11 -10.33
C GLU A 181 -19.29 9.71 -10.57
N GLN A 182 -19.55 8.80 -11.51
CA GLN A 182 -20.88 8.25 -11.74
C GLN A 182 -21.42 7.53 -10.49
N GLU A 183 -20.62 6.66 -9.87
CA GLU A 183 -21.03 5.95 -8.65
C GLU A 183 -21.20 6.90 -7.45
N VAL A 184 -20.28 7.84 -7.27
CA VAL A 184 -20.36 8.83 -6.20
C VAL A 184 -21.62 9.68 -6.38
N ARG A 185 -21.91 10.14 -7.60
CA ARG A 185 -23.11 10.92 -7.90
C ARG A 185 -24.37 10.10 -7.61
N PHE A 186 -24.41 8.85 -8.04
CA PHE A 186 -25.53 7.94 -7.77
C PHE A 186 -25.77 7.80 -6.27
N LEU A 187 -24.74 7.48 -5.48
CA LEU A 187 -24.87 7.31 -4.02
C LEU A 187 -25.28 8.60 -3.32
N VAL A 188 -24.71 9.74 -3.69
CA VAL A 188 -25.05 11.04 -3.11
C VAL A 188 -26.50 11.45 -3.45
N GLN A 189 -26.97 11.20 -4.68
CA GLN A 189 -28.36 11.46 -5.06
C GLN A 189 -29.36 10.60 -4.28
N GLN A 190 -28.97 9.38 -3.91
CA GLN A 190 -29.75 8.49 -3.06
C GLN A 190 -29.59 8.79 -1.55
N ASN A 191 -28.92 9.88 -1.19
CA ASN A 191 -28.58 10.24 0.20
C ASN A 191 -27.91 9.08 0.98
N SER A 192 -27.18 8.24 0.25
CA SER A 192 -26.50 7.06 0.79
C SER A 192 -25.05 7.41 1.15
N PRO A 193 -24.52 6.90 2.27
CA PRO A 193 -23.14 7.16 2.65
C PRO A 193 -22.17 6.49 1.68
N LEU A 194 -21.04 7.16 1.42
CA LEU A 194 -19.93 6.53 0.70
C LEU A 194 -19.20 5.59 1.67
N VAL A 195 -19.19 4.29 1.38
CA VAL A 195 -18.51 3.29 2.20
C VAL A 195 -17.15 2.95 1.59
N VAL A 196 -16.09 3.30 2.30
CA VAL A 196 -14.70 3.06 1.88
C VAL A 196 -14.05 2.07 2.83
N ASP A 197 -13.46 1.03 2.24
CA ASP A 197 -12.65 0.05 2.95
C ASP A 197 -11.18 0.41 2.83
N LEU A 198 -10.47 0.30 3.95
CA LEU A 198 -9.04 0.58 4.06
C LEU A 198 -8.32 -0.67 4.59
N ASP A 199 -7.32 -1.15 3.86
CA ASP A 199 -6.62 -2.39 4.19
C ASP A 199 -5.11 -2.32 3.91
N LEU A 200 -4.35 -3.20 4.57
CA LEU A 200 -2.93 -3.44 4.33
C LEU A 200 -2.73 -4.87 3.82
N ALA A 201 -2.34 -5.00 2.56
CA ALA A 201 -2.06 -6.28 1.94
C ALA A 201 -0.55 -6.57 1.93
N PRO A 202 -0.08 -7.70 2.51
CA PRO A 202 1.31 -8.09 2.41
C PRO A 202 1.67 -8.50 0.97
N ARG A 203 2.76 -7.95 0.45
CA ARG A 203 3.40 -8.35 -0.82
C ARG A 203 4.67 -9.13 -0.53
N ARG A 204 4.57 -10.47 -0.46
CA ARG A 204 5.70 -11.36 -0.21
C ARG A 204 6.68 -11.41 -1.38
N VAL A 205 7.96 -11.53 -1.05
CA VAL A 205 9.03 -11.99 -1.94
C VAL A 205 9.76 -13.16 -1.27
N SER A 206 10.65 -13.84 -1.98
CA SER A 206 11.44 -14.92 -1.37
C SER A 206 12.29 -14.38 -0.22
N ASN A 207 12.28 -15.06 0.94
CA ASN A 207 13.06 -14.68 2.13
C ASN A 207 14.57 -14.63 1.89
N THR A 208 15.07 -15.33 0.87
CA THR A 208 16.50 -15.37 0.50
C THR A 208 16.87 -14.36 -0.58
N SER A 209 15.91 -13.56 -1.07
CA SER A 209 16.16 -12.68 -2.19
C SER A 209 16.89 -11.40 -1.77
N THR A 210 17.92 -11.05 -2.52
CA THR A 210 18.69 -9.80 -2.37
C THR A 210 18.43 -8.81 -3.51
N THR A 211 17.55 -9.16 -4.47
CA THR A 211 17.35 -8.41 -5.72
C THR A 211 16.09 -7.55 -5.74
N PHE A 212 15.29 -7.56 -4.68
CA PHE A 212 14.10 -6.72 -4.53
C PHE A 212 14.45 -5.45 -3.75
N PRO A 213 14.43 -4.26 -4.39
CA PRO A 213 14.85 -3.01 -3.77
C PRO A 213 13.94 -2.64 -2.61
N ASP A 214 14.49 -2.22 -1.47
CA ASP A 214 13.76 -1.73 -0.29
C ASP A 214 12.84 -2.76 0.40
N ALA A 215 12.88 -4.04 0.01
CA ALA A 215 12.14 -5.09 0.68
C ALA A 215 12.64 -5.25 2.13
N LYS A 216 11.72 -5.37 3.09
CA LYS A 216 12.05 -5.51 4.51
C LYS A 216 11.34 -6.70 5.13
N PHE A 217 11.94 -7.27 6.17
CA PHE A 217 11.27 -8.27 6.99
C PHE A 217 10.22 -7.59 7.88
N GLY A 218 9.08 -8.26 8.05
CA GLY A 218 8.05 -7.84 8.99
C GLY A 218 7.01 -8.94 9.18
N TRP A 219 6.14 -8.73 10.16
CA TRP A 219 5.04 -9.63 10.47
C TRP A 219 4.02 -9.68 9.33
N GLN A 220 3.53 -10.89 9.05
CA GLN A 220 2.57 -11.22 8.01
C GLN A 220 1.74 -12.41 8.49
N ASP A 221 0.50 -12.15 8.85
CA ASP A 221 -0.33 -13.11 9.57
C ASP A 221 0.44 -13.58 10.84
N ASP A 222 0.69 -14.88 10.97
CA ASP A 222 1.40 -15.48 12.10
C ASP A 222 2.90 -15.69 11.86
N LYS A 223 3.48 -15.13 10.78
CA LYS A 223 4.88 -15.39 10.38
C LYS A 223 5.64 -14.13 9.99
N VAL A 224 6.95 -14.14 10.18
CA VAL A 224 7.84 -13.10 9.65
C VAL A 224 8.23 -13.44 8.22
N GLY A 225 8.18 -12.46 7.31
CA GLY A 225 8.57 -12.65 5.91
C GLY A 225 9.10 -11.37 5.26
N LEU A 226 9.94 -11.56 4.24
CA LEU A 226 10.51 -10.46 3.44
C LEU A 226 9.47 -9.93 2.43
N GLY A 227 9.42 -8.61 2.26
CA GLY A 227 8.66 -7.97 1.19
C GLY A 227 8.19 -6.57 1.54
N TYR A 228 6.97 -6.27 1.13
CA TYR A 228 6.36 -4.94 1.19
C TYR A 228 4.94 -5.01 1.72
N ASP A 229 4.35 -3.85 2.06
CA ASP A 229 2.93 -3.71 2.35
C ASP A 229 2.29 -2.79 1.29
N ALA A 230 1.12 -3.19 0.80
CA ALA A 230 0.28 -2.35 -0.04
C ALA A 230 -0.88 -1.79 0.79
N ALA A 231 -0.92 -0.48 0.97
CA ALA A 231 -2.07 0.21 1.57
C ALA A 231 -3.09 0.52 0.48
N LEU A 232 -4.30 -0.02 0.61
CA LEU A 232 -5.33 0.02 -0.42
C LEU A 232 -6.61 0.64 0.11
N ALA A 233 -7.23 1.49 -0.72
CA ALA A 233 -8.55 2.03 -0.47
C ALA A 233 -9.52 1.57 -1.56
N THR A 234 -10.71 1.11 -1.17
CA THR A 234 -11.76 0.73 -2.14
C THR A 234 -13.10 1.33 -1.79
N LEU A 235 -13.82 1.79 -2.79
CA LEU A 235 -15.23 2.17 -2.69
C LEU A 235 -16.10 0.91 -2.87
N THR A 236 -17.02 0.67 -1.93
CA THR A 236 -18.14 -0.25 -2.17
C THR A 236 -19.16 0.48 -3.05
N CYS A 237 -19.50 -0.10 -4.19
CA CYS A 237 -20.34 0.56 -5.20
C CYS A 237 -21.43 -0.40 -5.73
N PRO A 238 -22.67 0.06 -5.92
CA PRO A 238 -23.75 -0.80 -6.42
C PRO A 238 -23.52 -1.33 -7.84
N THR A 239 -23.02 -0.51 -8.75
CA THR A 239 -22.94 -0.88 -10.18
C THR A 239 -21.80 -1.85 -10.46
N TYR A 240 -20.62 -1.59 -9.88
CA TYR A 240 -19.41 -2.39 -10.14
C TYR A 240 -19.05 -3.34 -8.98
N GLY A 241 -19.84 -3.33 -7.91
CA GLY A 241 -19.57 -4.04 -6.65
C GLY A 241 -18.47 -3.36 -5.81
N ARG A 242 -17.28 -3.20 -6.39
CA ARG A 242 -16.12 -2.56 -5.76
C ARG A 242 -15.23 -1.87 -6.78
N LEU A 243 -14.73 -0.69 -6.44
CA LEU A 243 -13.67 0.02 -7.17
C LEU A 243 -12.47 0.30 -6.27
N PHE A 244 -11.26 -0.01 -6.73
CA PHE A 244 -10.04 0.51 -6.11
C PHE A 244 -9.93 2.00 -6.38
N LEU A 245 -9.73 2.78 -5.32
CA LEU A 245 -9.54 4.23 -5.39
C LEU A 245 -8.05 4.57 -5.46
N SER A 246 -7.24 3.96 -4.58
CA SER A 246 -5.81 4.21 -4.50
C SER A 246 -5.08 2.99 -3.96
N GLY A 247 -3.81 2.83 -4.37
CA GLY A 247 -2.91 1.85 -3.79
C GLY A 247 -1.49 2.37 -3.66
N PHE A 248 -0.91 2.21 -2.48
CA PHE A 248 0.44 2.67 -2.17
C PHE A 248 1.31 1.53 -1.72
N HIS A 249 2.48 1.42 -2.33
CA HIS A 249 3.47 0.40 -2.02
C HIS A 249 4.48 0.94 -1.00
N TYR A 250 4.70 0.21 0.10
CA TYR A 250 5.62 0.61 1.16
C TYR A 250 6.58 -0.50 1.56
N PRO A 251 7.85 -0.19 1.85
CA PRO A 251 8.69 -1.06 2.67
C PRO A 251 7.99 -1.37 3.99
N ARG A 252 8.15 -2.56 4.56
CA ARG A 252 7.57 -2.88 5.88
C ARG A 252 8.16 -1.96 6.95
N ASN A 253 7.36 -1.02 7.45
CA ASN A 253 7.72 -0.03 8.47
C ASN A 253 6.49 0.21 9.36
N PRO A 254 6.65 0.24 10.71
CA PRO A 254 5.54 0.32 11.65
C PRO A 254 4.76 1.64 11.69
N VAL A 255 5.20 2.74 11.06
CA VAL A 255 4.49 4.03 11.18
C VAL A 255 3.19 4.03 10.36
N SER A 256 2.05 3.84 11.03
CA SER A 256 0.74 3.66 10.38
C SER A 256 0.00 4.96 10.07
N LEU A 257 0.17 6.03 10.88
CA LEU A 257 -0.58 7.28 10.70
C LEU A 257 -0.29 8.00 9.36
N PRO A 258 0.97 8.25 8.95
CA PRO A 258 1.24 8.91 7.67
C PRO A 258 0.75 8.09 6.46
N ARG A 259 0.79 6.75 6.56
CA ARG A 259 0.25 5.84 5.52
C ARG A 259 -1.26 5.98 5.41
N LEU A 260 -1.95 5.95 6.54
CA LEU A 260 -3.40 6.15 6.62
C LEU A 260 -3.77 7.53 6.05
N GLN A 261 -3.06 8.58 6.46
CA GLN A 261 -3.30 9.94 5.98
C GLN A 261 -3.14 10.06 4.46
N LYS A 262 -2.07 9.49 3.89
CA LYS A 262 -1.85 9.48 2.44
C LYS A 262 -2.97 8.72 1.71
N MET A 263 -3.35 7.54 2.22
CA MET A 263 -4.41 6.72 1.66
C MET A 263 -5.78 7.40 1.69
N VAL A 264 -6.13 8.03 2.81
CA VAL A 264 -7.40 8.74 2.97
C VAL A 264 -7.46 9.98 2.09
N ARG A 265 -6.39 10.78 2.02
CA ARG A 265 -6.34 11.97 1.15
C ARG A 265 -6.45 11.58 -0.33
N ALA A 266 -5.79 10.50 -0.75
CA ALA A 266 -5.93 9.98 -2.11
C ALA A 266 -7.37 9.50 -2.36
N ALA A 267 -7.99 8.79 -1.42
CA ALA A 267 -9.39 8.41 -1.56
C ALA A 267 -10.33 9.62 -1.68
N GLU A 268 -10.12 10.68 -0.89
CA GLU A 268 -10.90 11.93 -0.99
C GLU A 268 -10.77 12.60 -2.36
N GLU A 269 -9.55 12.66 -2.89
CA GLU A 269 -9.26 13.22 -4.21
C GLU A 269 -10.00 12.45 -5.31
N ARG A 270 -9.89 11.12 -5.29
CA ARG A 270 -10.56 10.24 -6.27
C ARG A 270 -12.09 10.31 -6.17
N LEU A 271 -12.63 10.42 -4.96
CA LEU A 271 -14.07 10.56 -4.74
C LEU A 271 -14.61 11.95 -5.11
N GLY A 272 -13.77 12.99 -5.17
CA GLY A 272 -14.21 14.38 -5.37
C GLY A 272 -15.16 14.89 -4.26
N ARG A 273 -15.18 14.20 -3.11
CA ARG A 273 -16.09 14.44 -1.99
C ARG A 273 -15.36 14.20 -0.68
N ARG A 274 -15.71 15.00 0.32
CA ARG A 274 -15.11 14.98 1.66
C ARG A 274 -16.20 15.14 2.72
N PRO A 275 -16.08 14.52 3.89
CA PRO A 275 -16.96 14.83 5.00
C PRO A 275 -16.70 16.23 5.55
N ARG A 276 -17.64 16.73 6.34
CA ARG A 276 -17.44 17.95 7.12
C ARG A 276 -16.44 17.66 8.24
N ARG A 277 -15.34 18.42 8.31
CA ARG A 277 -14.34 18.30 9.37
C ARG A 277 -14.94 18.68 10.74
N ARG A 278 -14.63 17.93 11.80
CA ARG A 278 -15.21 18.11 13.15
C ARG A 278 -14.42 19.11 13.99
N THR A 279 -14.35 20.35 13.53
CA THR A 279 -13.62 21.44 14.21
C THR A 279 -14.07 21.69 15.66
N LYS A 280 -15.35 21.42 15.98
CA LYS A 280 -15.88 21.55 17.35
C LYS A 280 -15.20 20.62 18.35
N LEU A 281 -14.86 19.39 17.93
CA LEU A 281 -14.20 18.41 18.79
C LEU A 281 -12.77 18.84 19.12
N VAL A 282 -12.02 19.28 18.10
CA VAL A 282 -10.65 19.78 18.26
C VAL A 282 -10.62 21.03 19.15
N LYS A 283 -11.59 21.94 19.01
CA LYS A 283 -11.74 23.10 19.91
C LYS A 283 -11.93 22.69 21.38
N GLN A 284 -12.77 21.69 21.65
CA GLN A 284 -12.98 21.18 23.01
C GLN A 284 -11.69 20.56 23.58
N GLN A 285 -10.93 19.83 22.77
CA GLN A 285 -9.64 19.28 23.17
C GLN A 285 -8.64 20.40 23.49
N LEU A 286 -8.57 21.44 22.64
CA LEU A 286 -7.69 22.59 22.85
C LEU A 286 -8.00 23.30 24.17
N GLN A 287 -9.29 23.53 24.48
CA GLN A 287 -9.71 24.10 25.76
C GLN A 287 -9.30 23.24 26.97
N GLY A 288 -9.36 21.91 26.85
CA GLY A 288 -8.89 21.00 27.89
C GLY A 288 -7.36 21.05 28.08
N LEU A 289 -6.62 21.20 26.97
CA LEU A 289 -5.17 21.33 26.98
C LEU A 289 -4.73 22.67 27.57
N GLU A 290 -5.41 23.77 27.26
CA GLU A 290 -5.16 25.10 27.82
C GLU A 290 -5.31 25.13 29.36
N LYS A 291 -6.37 24.49 29.88
CA LYS A 291 -6.54 24.31 31.33
C LYS A 291 -5.38 23.52 31.94
N THR A 292 -4.91 22.49 31.24
CA THR A 292 -3.78 21.67 31.70
C THR A 292 -2.47 22.45 31.68
N LEU A 293 -2.24 23.26 30.64
CA LEU A 293 -1.09 24.15 30.50
C LEU A 293 -1.06 25.18 31.64
N SER A 294 -2.17 25.85 31.92
CA SER A 294 -2.28 26.82 33.03
C SER A 294 -1.88 26.17 34.35
N ARG A 295 -2.49 25.02 34.70
CA ARG A 295 -2.17 24.29 35.94
C ARG A 295 -0.70 23.87 36.03
N ARG A 296 -0.10 23.49 34.90
CA ARG A 296 1.32 23.08 34.85
C ARG A 296 2.26 24.27 34.96
N GLN A 297 1.87 25.43 34.43
CA GLN A 297 2.57 26.69 34.62
C GLN A 297 2.59 27.08 36.10
N ASP A 298 1.44 27.02 36.79
CA ASP A 298 1.33 27.31 38.22
C ASP A 298 2.25 26.40 39.05
N TRP A 299 2.28 25.09 38.73
CA TRP A 299 3.19 24.15 39.39
C TRP A 299 4.66 24.44 39.14
N LEU A 300 5.02 24.86 37.93
CA LEU A 300 6.39 25.27 37.63
C LEU A 300 6.79 26.49 38.45
N THR A 301 5.92 27.50 38.54
CA THR A 301 6.13 28.69 39.39
C THR A 301 6.37 28.29 40.85
N ALA A 302 5.51 27.43 41.41
CA ALA A 302 5.68 26.96 42.79
C ALA A 302 7.00 26.19 43.01
N GLN A 303 7.45 25.39 42.04
CA GLN A 303 8.76 24.71 42.15
C GLN A 303 9.94 25.68 42.01
N LEU A 304 9.82 26.71 41.18
CA LEU A 304 10.83 27.77 41.07
C LEU A 304 10.95 28.55 42.38
N ASP A 305 9.82 28.88 43.02
CA ASP A 305 9.82 29.56 44.32
C ASP A 305 10.42 28.69 45.42
N LYS A 306 10.12 27.38 45.42
CA LYS A 306 10.75 26.42 46.32
C LYS A 306 12.26 26.34 46.09
N GLN A 307 12.72 26.32 44.85
CA GLN A 307 14.14 26.33 44.51
C GLN A 307 14.81 27.60 45.05
N LYS A 308 14.21 28.78 44.83
CA LYS A 308 14.71 30.07 45.35
C LYS A 308 14.80 30.06 46.88
N ALA A 309 13.78 29.54 47.57
CA ALA A 309 13.79 29.46 49.03
C ALA A 309 14.90 28.54 49.58
N ILE A 310 15.17 27.41 48.90
CA ILE A 310 16.27 26.50 49.26
C ILE A 310 17.63 27.16 48.98
N GLN A 311 17.75 27.88 47.87
CA GLN A 311 18.96 28.63 47.51
C GLN A 311 19.27 29.73 48.54
N ALA A 312 18.28 30.55 48.90
CA ALA A 312 18.44 31.57 49.93
C ALA A 312 18.87 30.96 51.27
N ARG A 313 18.32 29.79 51.62
CA ARG A 313 18.73 29.08 52.84
C ARG A 313 20.18 28.58 52.78
N LEU A 314 20.65 28.13 51.61
CA LEU A 314 22.03 27.72 51.43
C LEU A 314 23.01 28.89 51.62
N GLU A 315 22.60 30.09 51.23
CA GLU A 315 23.37 31.32 51.39
C GLU A 315 23.43 31.81 52.85
N THR A 316 22.35 31.67 53.63
CA THR A 316 22.30 32.16 55.02
C THR A 316 22.84 31.20 56.08
N LEU A 317 22.82 29.89 55.81
CA LEU A 317 23.20 28.87 56.80
C LEU A 317 24.70 28.91 57.22
N PRO A 318 25.66 29.22 56.34
CA PRO A 318 27.08 29.35 56.72
C PRO A 318 27.31 30.40 57.81
N ASP A 319 26.69 31.58 57.68
CA ASP A 319 26.81 32.67 58.66
C ASP A 319 26.17 32.29 60.00
N GLU A 320 25.03 31.58 59.96
CA GLU A 320 24.39 31.05 61.17
C GLU A 320 25.26 29.99 61.87
N VAL A 321 25.95 29.13 61.11
CA VAL A 321 26.93 28.18 61.66
C VAL A 321 28.12 28.90 62.29
N ALA A 322 28.64 29.95 61.66
CA ALA A 322 29.75 30.75 62.21
C ALA A 322 29.36 31.37 63.56
N ARG A 323 28.22 32.08 63.62
CA ARG A 323 27.72 32.69 64.86
C ARG A 323 27.49 31.67 65.98
N LEU A 324 26.92 30.50 65.68
CA LEU A 324 26.67 29.45 66.68
C LEU A 324 27.97 28.77 67.15
N LYS A 325 29.01 28.70 66.30
CA LYS A 325 30.35 28.27 66.74
C LYS A 325 30.92 29.24 67.75
N ASP A 326 30.87 30.54 67.47
CA ASP A 326 31.36 31.59 68.37
C ASP A 326 30.63 31.55 69.73
N GLU A 327 29.31 31.37 69.72
CA GLU A 327 28.48 31.21 70.93
C GLU A 327 28.91 29.99 71.76
N VAL A 328 29.12 28.84 71.10
CA VAL A 328 29.61 27.62 71.78
C VAL A 328 31.00 27.86 72.38
N THR A 329 31.94 28.47 71.65
CA THR A 329 33.29 28.77 72.15
C THR A 329 33.29 29.69 73.36
N MET A 330 32.44 30.73 73.37
CA MET A 330 32.26 31.65 74.51
C MET A 330 31.63 30.94 75.73
N LEU A 331 30.63 30.09 75.53
CA LEU A 331 30.00 29.33 76.61
C LEU A 331 30.97 28.28 77.20
N GLU A 332 31.79 27.64 76.37
CA GLU A 332 32.84 26.72 76.80
C GLU A 332 33.88 27.39 77.69
N THR A 333 34.36 28.58 77.31
CA THR A 333 35.29 29.38 78.13
C THR A 333 34.64 29.78 79.47
N THR A 334 33.37 30.18 79.45
CA THR A 334 32.63 30.55 80.67
C THR A 334 32.40 29.37 81.62
N TYR A 335 32.10 28.18 81.08
CA TYR A 335 31.90 26.97 81.89
C TYR A 335 33.22 26.48 82.51
N ARG A 336 34.32 26.54 81.75
CA ARG A 336 35.68 26.24 82.25
C ARG A 336 36.12 27.19 83.35
N ALA A 337 35.94 28.50 83.17
CA ALA A 337 36.31 29.50 84.18
C ALA A 337 35.51 29.38 85.49
N LYS A 338 34.29 28.83 85.43
CA LYS A 338 33.40 28.66 86.60
C LYS A 338 33.38 27.24 87.18
N GLY A 339 34.22 26.33 86.68
CA GLY A 339 34.27 24.92 87.13
C GLY A 339 32.94 24.16 86.98
N ARG A 340 32.10 24.54 85.99
CA ARG A 340 30.76 23.95 85.81
C ARG A 340 30.82 22.76 84.85
N GLU A 341 30.28 21.62 85.26
CA GLU A 341 30.13 20.45 84.39
C GLU A 341 28.94 20.58 83.41
N GLU A 342 29.12 20.04 82.20
CA GLU A 342 28.08 20.02 81.16
C GLU A 342 27.01 18.97 81.48
N LYS A 343 25.90 19.41 82.06
CA LYS A 343 24.70 18.57 82.24
C LYS A 343 23.85 18.51 80.96
N PRO A 344 23.01 17.47 80.76
CA PRO A 344 22.23 17.30 79.54
C PRO A 344 21.40 18.53 79.14
N HIS A 345 20.78 19.23 80.09
CA HIS A 345 19.96 20.42 79.80
C HIS A 345 20.67 21.76 80.01
N SER A 346 22.01 21.75 80.17
CA SER A 346 22.83 22.95 80.34
C SER A 346 22.77 23.88 79.11
N GLN A 347 23.09 25.16 79.30
CA GLN A 347 23.13 26.13 78.20
C GLN A 347 24.15 25.73 77.13
N LEU A 348 25.31 25.20 77.54
CA LEU A 348 26.33 24.69 76.63
C LEU A 348 25.84 23.47 75.81
N ALA A 349 25.21 22.49 76.46
CA ALA A 349 24.65 21.32 75.76
C ALA A 349 23.53 21.71 74.77
N LYS A 350 22.71 22.72 75.12
CA LYS A 350 21.68 23.27 74.21
C LYS A 350 22.31 23.99 73.01
N ALA A 351 23.37 24.78 73.21
CA ALA A 351 24.08 25.48 72.13
C ALA A 351 24.78 24.48 71.18
N ARG A 352 25.47 23.47 71.71
CA ARG A 352 26.09 22.38 70.92
C ARG A 352 25.06 21.60 70.09
N ARG A 353 23.89 21.27 70.67
CA ARG A 353 22.79 20.63 69.92
C ARG A 353 22.25 21.51 68.80
N ARG A 354 22.12 22.82 69.03
CA ARG A 354 21.69 23.79 68.01
C ARG A 354 22.71 23.86 66.86
N LEU A 355 24.00 23.99 67.18
CA LEU A 355 25.08 23.98 66.19
C LEU A 355 25.06 22.70 65.35
N ALA A 356 24.99 21.51 65.99
CA ALA A 356 24.93 20.23 65.29
C ALA A 356 23.69 20.11 64.39
N ALA A 357 22.53 20.64 64.82
CA ALA A 357 21.30 20.64 64.02
C ALA A 357 21.42 21.54 62.77
N VAL A 358 22.07 22.70 62.87
CA VAL A 358 22.28 23.62 61.74
C VAL A 358 23.37 23.08 60.79
N GLN A 359 24.45 22.49 61.30
CA GLN A 359 25.46 21.80 60.49
C GLN A 359 24.85 20.65 59.67
N LYS A 360 24.03 19.80 60.31
CA LYS A 360 23.29 18.73 59.62
C LYS A 360 22.31 19.25 58.58
N LYS A 361 21.76 20.46 58.76
CA LYS A 361 20.94 21.12 57.73
C LYS A 361 21.81 21.60 56.57
N LEU A 362 22.93 22.25 56.84
CA LEU A 362 23.88 22.72 55.81
C LEU A 362 24.38 21.56 54.92
N GLU A 363 24.66 20.39 55.49
CA GLU A 363 25.02 19.19 54.73
C GLU A 363 23.91 18.66 53.81
N LYS A 364 22.63 18.85 54.19
CA LYS A 364 21.47 18.32 53.46
C LYS A 364 20.94 19.25 52.37
N VAL A 365 21.08 20.56 52.56
CA VAL A 365 20.50 21.59 51.68
C VAL A 365 21.01 21.49 50.22
N PRO A 366 22.29 21.21 49.93
CA PRO A 366 22.77 21.00 48.56
C PRO A 366 22.05 19.86 47.83
N ARG A 367 21.79 18.73 48.52
CA ARG A 367 21.03 17.62 47.95
C ARG A 367 19.57 18.00 47.70
N GLN A 368 18.96 18.78 48.60
CA GLN A 368 17.60 19.31 48.41
C GLN A 368 17.50 20.29 47.24
N LEU A 369 18.51 21.15 47.06
CA LEU A 369 18.61 22.07 45.94
C LEU A 369 18.71 21.30 44.61
N GLN A 370 19.57 20.28 44.56
CA GLN A 370 19.70 19.43 43.38
C GLN A 370 18.37 18.72 43.02
N GLN A 371 17.63 18.23 44.02
CA GLN A 371 16.31 17.64 43.80
C GLN A 371 15.29 18.66 43.27
N ALA A 372 15.27 19.87 43.83
CA ALA A 372 14.40 20.95 43.36
C ALA A 372 14.72 21.37 41.93
N GLN A 373 16.01 21.50 41.58
CA GLN A 373 16.47 21.77 40.21
C GLN A 373 16.02 20.68 39.23
N ARG A 374 16.18 19.39 39.59
CA ARG A 374 15.71 18.26 38.76
C ARG A 374 14.20 18.29 38.55
N ALA A 375 13.43 18.62 39.60
CA ALA A 375 11.99 18.78 39.50
C ALA A 375 11.62 19.92 38.54
N VAL A 376 12.22 21.10 38.68
CA VAL A 376 12.02 22.25 37.77
C VAL A 376 12.33 21.87 36.32
N THR A 377 13.46 21.20 36.06
CA THR A 377 13.80 20.73 34.71
C THR A 377 12.75 19.79 34.13
N THR A 378 12.27 18.82 34.92
CA THR A 378 11.23 17.87 34.51
C THR A 378 9.91 18.59 34.19
N HIS A 379 9.52 19.56 35.02
CA HIS A 379 8.32 20.37 34.80
C HIS A 379 8.44 21.24 33.55
N ARG A 380 9.60 21.87 33.31
CA ARG A 380 9.88 22.64 32.09
C ARG A 380 9.78 21.78 30.83
N GLN A 381 10.42 20.60 30.83
CA GLN A 381 10.34 19.66 29.71
C GLN A 381 8.90 19.22 29.43
N ARG A 382 8.13 18.92 30.48
CA ARG A 382 6.72 18.53 30.31
C ARG A 382 5.87 19.69 29.79
N LEU A 383 6.08 20.91 30.27
CA LEU A 383 5.39 22.10 29.80
C LEU A 383 5.71 22.37 28.33
N ALA A 384 6.99 22.33 27.93
CA ALA A 384 7.42 22.50 26.55
C ALA A 384 6.75 21.47 25.62
N ARG A 385 6.63 20.20 26.05
CA ARG A 385 5.89 19.18 25.30
C ARG A 385 4.41 19.51 25.13
N LEU A 386 3.74 19.98 26.18
CA LEU A 386 2.32 20.37 26.11
C LEU A 386 2.11 21.63 25.25
N GLN A 387 3.07 22.56 25.25
CA GLN A 387 3.05 23.74 24.39
C GLN A 387 3.22 23.35 22.91
N ALA A 388 4.11 22.41 22.61
CA ALA A 388 4.23 21.84 21.27
C ALA A 388 2.94 21.14 20.82
N GLU A 389 2.33 20.32 21.69
CA GLU A 389 1.04 19.67 21.43
C GLU A 389 -0.09 20.70 21.17
N HIS A 390 -0.10 21.81 21.92
CA HIS A 390 -1.07 22.90 21.71
C HIS A 390 -0.86 23.60 20.36
N ALA A 391 0.39 23.87 19.98
CA ALA A 391 0.71 24.45 18.68
C ALA A 391 0.31 23.53 17.52
N GLU A 392 0.61 22.23 17.62
CA GLU A 392 0.22 21.22 16.63
C GLU A 392 -1.30 21.13 16.49
N LEU A 393 -2.04 21.09 17.61
CA LEU A 393 -3.49 21.00 17.61
C LEU A 393 -4.15 22.29 17.09
N THR A 394 -3.57 23.45 17.37
CA THR A 394 -4.01 24.74 16.83
C THR A 394 -3.84 24.80 15.32
N ALA A 395 -2.67 24.36 14.81
CA ALA A 395 -2.42 24.26 13.37
C ALA A 395 -3.37 23.26 12.70
N HIS A 396 -3.63 22.12 13.35
CA HIS A 396 -4.60 21.14 12.87
C HIS A 396 -6.01 21.74 12.78
N LEU A 397 -6.48 22.44 13.82
CA LEU A 397 -7.78 23.11 13.82
C LEU A 397 -7.90 24.13 12.68
N ALA A 398 -6.88 24.94 12.44
CA ALA A 398 -6.85 25.91 11.36
C ALA A 398 -6.97 25.21 9.98
N GLN A 399 -6.25 24.10 9.79
CA GLN A 399 -6.37 23.29 8.57
C GLN A 399 -7.79 22.74 8.39
N LEU A 400 -8.41 22.20 9.45
CA LEU A 400 -9.78 21.68 9.38
C LEU A 400 -10.81 22.77 9.07
N GLN A 401 -10.59 24.00 9.53
CA GLN A 401 -11.43 25.15 9.21
C GLN A 401 -11.32 25.53 7.73
N ALA A 402 -10.09 25.65 7.22
CA ALA A 402 -9.84 25.92 5.81
C ALA A 402 -10.39 24.81 4.89
N ASP A 403 -10.25 23.54 5.28
CA ASP A 403 -10.85 22.41 4.57
C ASP A 403 -12.37 22.53 4.46
N ASN A 404 -13.00 22.95 5.55
CA ASN A 404 -14.45 23.14 5.64
C ASN A 404 -14.94 24.32 4.79
N GLU A 405 -14.19 25.41 4.72
CA GLU A 405 -14.49 26.55 3.84
C GLU A 405 -14.42 26.15 2.36
N ARG A 406 -13.47 25.29 2.01
CA ARG A 406 -13.29 24.75 0.64
C ARG A 406 -14.20 23.54 0.36
N ASN A 407 -15.13 23.19 1.24
CA ASN A 407 -16.03 22.05 1.09
C ASN A 407 -17.50 22.47 1.28
N PRO A 408 -18.11 23.12 0.27
CA PRO A 408 -19.49 23.60 0.36
C PRO A 408 -20.51 22.46 0.43
N ASN A 409 -20.18 21.29 -0.12
CA ASN A 409 -21.09 20.15 -0.25
C ASN A 409 -20.49 18.88 0.40
N PRO A 410 -20.47 18.80 1.74
CA PRO A 410 -19.90 17.65 2.44
C PRO A 410 -20.75 16.39 2.21
N ALA A 411 -20.09 15.24 2.08
CA ALA A 411 -20.74 13.93 1.98
C ALA A 411 -20.52 13.10 3.25
N THR A 412 -21.48 12.27 3.62
CA THR A 412 -21.27 11.27 4.68
C THR A 412 -20.37 10.16 4.15
N ILE A 413 -19.20 9.99 4.76
CA ILE A 413 -18.25 8.93 4.40
C ILE A 413 -18.02 8.02 5.61
N ILE A 414 -18.25 6.73 5.42
CA ILE A 414 -18.00 5.68 6.40
C ILE A 414 -16.71 4.96 6.01
N LEU A 415 -15.78 4.88 6.96
CA LEU A 415 -14.55 4.12 6.82
C LEU A 415 -14.67 2.82 7.60
N ARG A 416 -14.50 1.68 6.91
CA ARG A 416 -14.25 0.38 7.55
C ARG A 416 -12.78 0.06 7.39
N ILE A 417 -12.13 -0.16 8.52
CA ILE A 417 -10.67 -0.12 8.59
C ILE A 417 -10.16 -1.42 9.17
N ASP A 418 -9.13 -1.98 8.54
CA ASP A 418 -8.42 -3.13 9.09
C ASP A 418 -7.79 -2.82 10.47
N ALA A 419 -7.65 -3.87 11.28
CA ALA A 419 -7.04 -3.80 12.59
C ALA A 419 -5.65 -3.14 12.58
N GLY A 420 -4.87 -3.33 11.50
CA GLY A 420 -3.54 -2.72 11.30
C GLY A 420 -3.52 -1.18 11.40
N PHE A 421 -4.65 -0.52 11.18
CA PHE A 421 -4.81 0.93 11.36
C PHE A 421 -5.65 1.31 12.59
N GLY A 422 -6.15 0.34 13.36
CA GLY A 422 -7.04 0.54 14.52
C GLY A 422 -6.35 1.08 15.79
N THR A 423 -5.43 2.04 15.65
CA THR A 423 -4.72 2.68 16.75
C THR A 423 -5.44 3.96 17.20
N GLY A 424 -5.27 4.36 18.47
CA GLY A 424 -5.86 5.59 19.00
C GLY A 424 -5.55 6.85 18.18
N PRO A 425 -4.28 7.12 17.80
CA PRO A 425 -3.94 8.28 16.99
C PRO A 425 -4.60 8.28 15.60
N ASN A 426 -4.67 7.11 14.96
CA ASN A 426 -5.33 6.96 13.65
C ASN A 426 -6.82 7.25 13.77
N ILE A 427 -7.50 6.65 14.73
CA ILE A 427 -8.94 6.83 14.96
C ILE A 427 -9.23 8.30 15.30
N THR A 428 -8.41 8.92 16.16
CA THR A 428 -8.51 10.35 16.51
C THR A 428 -8.51 11.23 15.27
N TRP A 429 -7.48 11.08 14.43
CA TRP A 429 -7.35 11.87 13.21
C TRP A 429 -8.54 11.67 12.26
N LEU A 430 -9.03 10.44 12.07
CA LEU A 430 -10.19 10.18 11.22
C LEU A 430 -11.49 10.79 11.75
N ILE A 431 -11.69 10.76 13.06
CA ILE A 431 -12.83 11.41 13.70
C ILE A 431 -12.76 12.93 13.47
N GLU A 432 -11.60 13.54 13.65
CA GLU A 432 -11.41 14.97 13.43
C GLU A 432 -11.61 15.35 11.96
N MET A 433 -11.19 14.47 11.06
CA MET A 433 -11.39 14.62 9.62
C MET A 433 -12.85 14.47 9.17
N GLY A 434 -13.78 14.04 10.03
CA GLY A 434 -15.21 13.99 9.69
C GLY A 434 -15.77 12.61 9.37
N TYR A 435 -14.98 11.54 9.47
CA TYR A 435 -15.43 10.19 9.11
C TYR A 435 -16.26 9.52 10.19
N ILE A 436 -17.21 8.69 9.77
CA ILE A 436 -17.77 7.63 10.62
C ILE A 436 -16.79 6.45 10.53
N VAL A 437 -16.36 5.91 11.67
CA VAL A 437 -15.27 4.93 11.71
C VAL A 437 -15.77 3.62 12.29
N TYR A 438 -15.50 2.52 11.61
CA TYR A 438 -15.68 1.16 12.08
C TYR A 438 -14.35 0.40 11.93
N THR A 439 -13.82 -0.14 13.02
CA THR A 439 -12.52 -0.83 13.01
C THR A 439 -12.47 -1.94 14.04
N LYS A 440 -11.51 -2.85 13.90
CA LYS A 440 -11.01 -3.66 15.01
C LYS A 440 -9.92 -2.90 15.76
N ALA A 441 -9.81 -3.14 17.06
CA ALA A 441 -8.71 -2.61 17.86
C ALA A 441 -7.38 -3.24 17.41
N TYR A 442 -6.36 -2.41 17.18
CA TYR A 442 -5.01 -2.89 16.81
C TYR A 442 -4.36 -3.71 17.95
N ASN A 443 -4.55 -3.27 19.19
CA ASN A 443 -3.87 -3.83 20.35
C ASN A 443 -4.79 -4.80 21.12
N ALA A 444 -4.30 -6.01 21.35
CA ALA A 444 -4.95 -7.05 22.16
C ALA A 444 -5.32 -6.57 23.58
N GLN A 445 -4.62 -5.58 24.14
CA GLN A 445 -4.94 -4.99 25.45
C GLN A 445 -6.37 -4.43 25.52
N VAL A 446 -6.91 -3.92 24.40
CA VAL A 446 -8.31 -3.45 24.38
C VAL A 446 -9.26 -4.63 24.57
N ALA A 447 -9.03 -5.73 23.84
CA ALA A 447 -9.82 -6.95 24.01
C ALA A 447 -9.63 -7.58 25.40
N THR A 448 -8.42 -7.59 25.95
CA THR A 448 -8.15 -8.06 27.32
C THR A 448 -8.88 -7.23 28.37
N LYS A 449 -8.87 -5.90 28.24
CA LYS A 449 -9.60 -5.00 29.13
C LYS A 449 -11.12 -5.28 29.08
N LEU A 450 -11.69 -5.38 27.88
CA LEU A 450 -13.11 -5.68 27.70
C LEU A 450 -13.46 -7.08 28.23
N LYS A 451 -12.58 -8.07 28.03
CA LYS A 451 -12.75 -9.41 28.59
C LYS A 451 -12.79 -9.39 30.12
N GLY A 452 -11.98 -8.55 30.76
CA GLY A 452 -12.02 -8.35 32.21
C GLY A 452 -13.29 -7.67 32.73
N MET A 453 -14.11 -7.08 31.85
CA MET A 453 -15.42 -6.50 32.18
C MET A 453 -16.58 -7.50 32.00
N VAL A 454 -16.30 -8.75 31.59
CA VAL A 454 -17.31 -9.79 31.43
C VAL A 454 -17.62 -10.40 32.79
N GLU A 455 -18.87 -10.29 33.21
CA GLU A 455 -19.43 -10.89 34.43
C GLU A 455 -20.20 -12.18 34.11
N SER A 456 -20.58 -12.95 35.13
CA SER A 456 -21.28 -14.24 34.96
C SER A 456 -22.67 -14.11 34.30
N ASP A 457 -23.31 -12.95 34.44
CA ASP A 457 -24.61 -12.62 33.87
C ASP A 457 -24.52 -11.88 32.51
N THR A 458 -23.30 -11.62 32.02
CA THR A 458 -23.09 -10.88 30.76
C THR A 458 -23.74 -11.63 29.60
N ARG A 459 -24.73 -10.98 28.97
CA ARG A 459 -25.45 -11.55 27.84
C ARG A 459 -24.60 -11.54 26.57
N TRP A 460 -24.38 -12.72 26.01
CA TRP A 460 -23.78 -12.88 24.69
C TRP A 460 -24.86 -13.00 23.62
N THR A 461 -24.69 -12.24 22.53
CA THR A 461 -25.57 -12.32 21.36
C THR A 461 -24.87 -13.10 20.27
N ARG A 462 -25.51 -14.13 19.72
CA ARG A 462 -25.00 -14.84 18.55
C ARG A 462 -25.03 -13.90 17.34
N VAL A 463 -23.87 -13.67 16.73
CA VAL A 463 -23.72 -12.78 15.58
C VAL A 463 -23.21 -13.50 14.33
N GLY A 464 -22.66 -14.71 14.50
CA GLY A 464 -22.21 -15.54 13.37
C GLY A 464 -22.35 -17.04 13.66
N LYS A 465 -21.91 -17.86 12.71
CA LYS A 465 -21.98 -19.33 12.84
C LYS A 465 -21.25 -19.83 14.09
N ASN A 466 -20.04 -19.30 14.33
CA ASN A 466 -19.15 -19.61 15.44
C ASN A 466 -18.73 -18.36 16.23
N ALA A 467 -19.51 -17.27 16.14
CA ALA A 467 -19.17 -15.98 16.73
C ALA A 467 -20.31 -15.45 17.59
N GLU A 468 -19.95 -14.95 18.76
CA GLU A 468 -20.84 -14.23 19.67
C GLU A 468 -20.22 -12.88 20.02
N MET A 469 -21.07 -11.92 20.34
CA MET A 469 -20.66 -10.55 20.63
C MET A 469 -21.43 -10.02 21.82
N THR A 470 -20.75 -9.23 22.64
CA THR A 470 -21.36 -8.38 23.65
C THR A 470 -20.86 -6.95 23.48
N GLY A 471 -21.72 -5.98 23.76
CA GLY A 471 -21.43 -4.56 23.55
C GLY A 471 -21.43 -3.81 24.87
N TRP A 472 -20.58 -2.80 24.96
CA TRP A 472 -20.65 -1.78 26.00
C TRP A 472 -21.00 -0.43 25.36
N GLY A 473 -21.38 0.52 26.21
CA GLY A 473 -21.52 1.92 25.81
C GLY A 473 -20.18 2.55 25.42
N GLU A 474 -20.12 3.86 25.57
CA GLU A 474 -18.93 4.62 25.24
C GLU A 474 -17.74 4.34 26.17
N GLN A 475 -16.59 4.04 25.59
CA GLN A 475 -15.33 3.82 26.28
C GLN A 475 -14.20 4.59 25.60
N ARG A 476 -13.18 4.98 26.38
CA ARG A 476 -11.95 5.56 25.86
C ARG A 476 -10.87 4.49 25.72
N ILE A 477 -10.21 4.48 24.57
CA ILE A 477 -9.01 3.67 24.31
C ILE A 477 -7.75 4.53 24.46
N SER A 478 -6.59 3.86 24.58
CA SER A 478 -5.31 4.56 24.71
C SER A 478 -5.05 5.50 23.52
N ASN A 479 -4.59 6.71 23.82
CA ASN A 479 -4.25 7.75 22.83
C ASN A 479 -5.39 8.12 21.87
N CYS A 480 -6.65 8.00 22.32
CA CYS A 480 -7.81 8.60 21.65
C CYS A 480 -8.62 9.43 22.65
N PRO A 481 -8.78 10.74 22.44
CA PRO A 481 -9.51 11.61 23.38
C PRO A 481 -11.03 11.43 23.29
N TYR A 482 -11.52 10.83 22.20
CA TYR A 482 -12.94 10.68 21.92
C TYR A 482 -13.49 9.35 22.46
N PRO A 483 -14.71 9.35 23.02
CA PRO A 483 -15.39 8.11 23.35
C PRO A 483 -15.71 7.31 22.08
N LEU A 484 -15.56 5.99 22.17
CA LEU A 484 -15.89 5.05 21.11
C LEU A 484 -16.94 4.07 21.64
N THR A 485 -17.92 3.69 20.82
CA THR A 485 -18.71 2.50 21.12
C THR A 485 -17.80 1.29 20.97
N VAL A 486 -17.83 0.38 21.94
CA VAL A 486 -16.96 -0.80 21.94
C VAL A 486 -17.75 -2.09 22.12
N ALA A 487 -17.27 -3.15 21.52
CA ALA A 487 -17.83 -4.48 21.68
C ALA A 487 -16.74 -5.54 21.65
N LEU A 488 -16.98 -6.66 22.32
CA LEU A 488 -16.09 -7.82 22.37
C LEU A 488 -16.74 -8.95 21.60
N GLU A 489 -16.03 -9.42 20.58
CA GLU A 489 -16.32 -10.64 19.87
C GLU A 489 -15.59 -11.81 20.55
N ARG A 490 -16.25 -12.96 20.65
CA ARG A 490 -15.60 -14.25 20.91
C ARG A 490 -15.90 -15.23 19.78
N PHE A 491 -14.85 -15.86 19.28
CA PHE A 491 -14.90 -16.85 18.21
C PHE A 491 -14.58 -18.22 18.78
N HIS A 492 -15.47 -19.18 18.51
CA HIS A 492 -15.25 -20.59 18.84
C HIS A 492 -14.38 -21.21 17.75
N THR A 493 -13.14 -21.54 18.11
CA THR A 493 -12.15 -22.19 17.23
C THR A 493 -11.76 -23.55 17.81
N PRO A 494 -11.20 -24.48 17.01
CA PRO A 494 -10.70 -25.76 17.53
C PRO A 494 -9.67 -25.59 18.65
N ASP A 495 -8.87 -24.52 18.58
CA ASP A 495 -7.83 -24.18 19.57
C ASP A 495 -8.37 -23.41 20.79
N GLY A 496 -9.70 -23.27 20.91
CA GLY A 496 -10.37 -22.55 21.99
C GLY A 496 -10.94 -21.19 21.58
N LEU A 497 -11.20 -20.34 22.58
CA LEU A 497 -11.87 -19.04 22.38
C LEU A 497 -10.90 -17.93 22.01
N LYS A 498 -11.02 -17.41 20.78
CA LYS A 498 -10.30 -16.20 20.34
C LYS A 498 -11.19 -14.97 20.57
N HIS A 499 -10.61 -13.91 21.10
CA HIS A 499 -11.32 -12.67 21.40
C HIS A 499 -10.84 -11.53 20.51
N SER A 500 -11.73 -10.63 20.13
CA SER A 500 -11.40 -9.43 19.36
C SER A 500 -12.30 -8.26 19.78
N ALA A 501 -11.79 -7.04 19.70
CA ALA A 501 -12.56 -5.85 20.05
C ALA A 501 -12.94 -5.06 18.80
N LEU A 502 -14.24 -4.80 18.63
CA LEU A 502 -14.77 -3.88 17.64
C LEU A 502 -14.95 -2.49 18.24
N LEU A 503 -14.57 -1.49 17.46
CA LEU A 503 -14.63 -0.07 17.81
C LEU A 503 -15.43 0.67 16.75
N ALA A 504 -16.31 1.56 17.20
CA ALA A 504 -17.05 2.43 16.30
C ALA A 504 -17.12 3.87 16.83
N TYR A 505 -17.00 4.83 15.91
CA TYR A 505 -17.36 6.23 16.13
C TYR A 505 -18.45 6.62 15.13
N ARG A 506 -19.56 7.17 15.62
CA ARG A 506 -20.76 7.51 14.84
C ARG A 506 -21.31 8.86 15.28
N ASP A 507 -21.87 9.61 14.34
CA ASP A 507 -22.66 10.80 14.66
C ASP A 507 -24.09 10.38 15.07
N GLY A 508 -24.67 11.01 16.10
CA GLY A 508 -26.11 10.95 16.37
C GLY A 508 -26.67 9.68 17.04
N GLY A 509 -25.84 8.84 17.66
CA GLY A 509 -26.30 7.81 18.61
C GLY A 509 -27.10 6.63 18.05
N ARG A 510 -27.35 6.54 16.74
CA ARG A 510 -27.93 5.34 16.12
C ARG A 510 -26.92 4.19 16.16
N CYS A 511 -27.09 3.31 17.13
CA CYS A 511 -26.33 2.08 17.24
C CYS A 511 -26.93 1.01 16.34
N LEU A 512 -26.10 0.41 15.49
CA LEU A 512 -26.41 -0.88 14.88
C LEU A 512 -26.64 -1.91 16.00
N THR A 513 -27.57 -2.85 15.79
CA THR A 513 -27.65 -4.05 16.62
C THR A 513 -26.32 -4.80 16.55
N LEU A 514 -25.99 -5.61 17.56
CA LEU A 514 -24.73 -6.37 17.56
C LEU A 514 -24.57 -7.25 16.29
N PRO A 515 -25.61 -7.98 15.82
CA PRO A 515 -25.52 -8.69 14.53
C PRO A 515 -25.28 -7.75 13.35
N ALA A 516 -26.01 -6.64 13.25
CA ALA A 516 -25.83 -5.70 12.14
C ALA A 516 -24.45 -5.02 12.16
N TRP A 517 -23.88 -4.75 13.33
CA TRP A 517 -22.52 -4.22 13.44
C TRP A 517 -21.49 -5.27 12.99
N PHE A 518 -21.64 -6.51 13.46
CA PHE A 518 -20.79 -7.63 13.04
C PHE A 518 -20.81 -7.80 11.52
N ASP A 519 -21.99 -7.88 10.91
CA ASP A 519 -22.15 -8.02 9.46
C ASP A 519 -21.60 -6.81 8.70
N PHE A 520 -21.90 -5.60 9.17
CA PHE A 520 -21.43 -4.37 8.53
C PHE A 520 -19.91 -4.26 8.49
N TYR A 521 -19.25 -4.56 9.62
CA TYR A 521 -17.79 -4.59 9.68
C TYR A 521 -17.21 -5.73 8.81
N ASN A 522 -17.78 -6.94 8.90
CA ASN A 522 -17.28 -8.09 8.15
C ASN A 522 -17.54 -8.01 6.65
N ALA A 523 -18.45 -7.16 6.18
CA ALA A 523 -18.57 -6.87 4.76
C ALA A 523 -17.31 -6.18 4.16
N ARG A 524 -16.31 -5.81 4.98
CA ARG A 524 -14.92 -5.52 4.56
C ARG A 524 -14.26 -6.71 3.83
N GLN A 525 -14.80 -7.92 3.93
CA GLN A 525 -14.42 -9.05 3.06
C GLN A 525 -14.46 -8.70 1.56
N THR A 526 -15.20 -7.66 1.17
CA THR A 526 -15.21 -7.10 -0.18
C THR A 526 -13.83 -6.61 -0.64
N ILE A 527 -13.07 -5.88 0.19
CA ILE A 527 -11.69 -5.46 -0.14
C ILE A 527 -10.72 -6.64 -0.07
N GLU A 528 -10.89 -7.55 0.89
CA GLU A 528 -10.05 -8.76 1.01
C GLU A 528 -10.19 -9.67 -0.23
N ALA A 529 -11.42 -9.83 -0.73
CA ALA A 529 -11.69 -10.51 -1.99
C ALA A 529 -11.01 -9.80 -3.17
N GLY A 530 -10.94 -8.47 -3.15
CA GLY A 530 -10.20 -7.69 -4.15
C GLY A 530 -8.69 -7.88 -4.09
N ILE A 531 -8.12 -7.92 -2.89
CA ILE A 531 -6.70 -8.24 -2.69
C ILE A 531 -6.41 -9.66 -3.20
N LYS A 532 -7.30 -10.61 -2.92
CA LYS A 532 -7.18 -11.98 -3.44
C LYS A 532 -7.30 -12.02 -4.96
N GLU A 533 -8.21 -11.24 -5.53
CA GLU A 533 -8.39 -11.11 -6.98
C GLU A 533 -7.12 -10.60 -7.66
N THR A 534 -6.53 -9.50 -7.16
CA THR A 534 -5.24 -8.98 -7.70
C THR A 534 -4.11 -10.01 -7.60
N ASN A 535 -4.03 -10.75 -6.49
CA ASN A 535 -3.00 -11.78 -6.32
C ASN A 535 -3.19 -13.02 -7.23
N VAL A 536 -4.43 -13.49 -7.38
CA VAL A 536 -4.73 -14.81 -8.00
C VAL A 536 -5.14 -14.67 -9.47
N VAL A 537 -5.97 -13.69 -9.80
CA VAL A 537 -6.52 -13.48 -11.15
C VAL A 537 -5.53 -12.73 -12.02
N PHE A 538 -5.04 -11.58 -11.52
CA PHE A 538 -4.05 -10.73 -12.18
C PHE A 538 -2.60 -11.11 -11.84
N LYS A 539 -2.41 -12.25 -11.15
CA LYS A 539 -1.12 -12.92 -10.96
C LYS A 539 -0.02 -12.05 -10.33
N MET A 540 -0.38 -11.06 -9.50
CA MET A 540 0.59 -10.18 -8.87
C MET A 540 1.57 -10.88 -7.90
N HIS A 541 1.21 -12.07 -7.40
CA HIS A 541 2.13 -12.87 -6.60
C HIS A 541 3.19 -13.60 -7.46
N PRO A 542 2.83 -14.39 -8.50
CA PRO A 542 3.82 -15.09 -9.32
C PRO A 542 4.51 -14.22 -10.38
N LEU A 543 3.82 -13.24 -10.95
CA LEU A 543 4.45 -12.22 -11.81
C LEU A 543 5.24 -11.30 -10.88
N LYS A 544 6.56 -11.26 -10.96
CA LYS A 544 7.38 -10.42 -10.07
C LYS A 544 8.36 -9.59 -10.88
N MET A 545 8.12 -8.28 -10.93
CA MET A 545 9.11 -7.32 -11.40
C MET A 545 10.18 -7.10 -10.32
N ARG A 546 11.40 -6.77 -10.75
CA ARG A 546 12.56 -6.59 -9.85
C ARG A 546 13.11 -5.16 -9.83
N SER A 547 12.76 -4.34 -10.81
CA SER A 547 13.08 -2.91 -10.81
C SER A 547 12.06 -2.13 -9.96
N ARG A 548 12.48 -0.99 -9.40
CA ARG A 548 11.57 -0.10 -8.65
C ARG A 548 10.36 0.33 -9.50
N GLY A 549 10.61 0.83 -10.72
CA GLY A 549 9.55 1.22 -11.64
C GLY A 549 8.63 0.06 -12.04
N GLY A 550 9.22 -1.12 -12.32
CA GLY A 550 8.44 -2.31 -12.67
C GLY A 550 7.54 -2.80 -11.54
N ILE A 551 8.02 -2.79 -10.29
CA ILE A 551 7.22 -3.15 -9.11
C ILE A 551 6.06 -2.16 -8.94
N ALA A 552 6.34 -0.86 -9.04
CA ALA A 552 5.31 0.18 -8.89
C ALA A 552 4.25 0.09 -10.00
N LEU A 553 4.65 -0.01 -11.27
CA LEU A 553 3.73 -0.15 -12.39
C LEU A 553 2.92 -1.45 -12.32
N GLN A 554 3.53 -2.54 -11.85
CA GLN A 554 2.81 -3.78 -11.67
C GLN A 554 1.66 -3.62 -10.66
N GLU A 555 1.88 -2.95 -9.54
CA GLU A 555 0.84 -2.69 -8.54
C GLU A 555 -0.27 -1.81 -9.15
N GLN A 556 0.09 -0.69 -9.80
CA GLN A 556 -0.90 0.22 -10.38
C GLN A 556 -1.72 -0.43 -11.50
N PHE A 557 -1.09 -1.18 -12.41
CA PHE A 557 -1.80 -1.91 -13.45
C PHE A 557 -2.65 -3.05 -12.92
N SER A 558 -2.27 -3.72 -11.84
CA SER A 558 -3.11 -4.77 -11.24
C SER A 558 -4.38 -4.19 -10.61
N LEU A 559 -4.28 -3.03 -9.94
CA LEU A 559 -5.42 -2.33 -9.38
C LEU A 559 -6.33 -1.77 -10.48
N PHE A 560 -5.73 -1.14 -11.50
CA PHE A 560 -6.46 -0.64 -12.66
C PHE A 560 -7.16 -1.77 -13.42
N ALA A 561 -6.47 -2.88 -13.71
CA ALA A 561 -7.04 -4.03 -14.42
C ALA A 561 -8.26 -4.61 -13.69
N ALA A 562 -8.22 -4.66 -12.34
CA ALA A 562 -9.37 -5.08 -11.54
C ALA A 562 -10.59 -4.17 -11.72
N ASN A 563 -10.39 -2.86 -11.82
CA ASN A 563 -11.49 -1.92 -12.11
C ASN A 563 -11.91 -1.98 -13.58
N PHE A 564 -10.95 -1.98 -14.50
CA PHE A 564 -11.15 -2.02 -15.96
C PHE A 564 -12.05 -3.17 -16.38
N VAL A 565 -11.79 -4.38 -15.87
CA VAL A 565 -12.61 -5.55 -16.20
C VAL A 565 -14.06 -5.40 -15.73
N ARG A 566 -14.32 -4.69 -14.62
CA ARG A 566 -15.68 -4.40 -14.13
C ARG A 566 -16.40 -3.38 -14.99
N TRP A 567 -15.71 -2.30 -15.39
CA TRP A 567 -16.28 -1.33 -16.32
C TRP A 567 -16.56 -1.97 -17.67
N ALA A 568 -15.60 -2.76 -18.16
CA ALA A 568 -15.73 -3.51 -19.41
C ALA A 568 -16.89 -4.51 -19.37
N ALA A 569 -17.19 -5.13 -18.22
CA ALA A 569 -18.35 -6.02 -18.10
C ALA A 569 -19.67 -5.29 -18.34
N VAL A 570 -19.85 -4.12 -17.73
CA VAL A 570 -21.06 -3.28 -17.91
C VAL A 570 -21.15 -2.79 -19.36
N TRP A 571 -20.02 -2.38 -19.94
CA TRP A 571 -19.95 -1.97 -21.35
C TRP A 571 -20.27 -3.14 -22.29
N LEU A 572 -19.68 -4.32 -22.07
CA LEU A 572 -19.87 -5.51 -22.91
C LEU A 572 -21.33 -5.91 -23.04
N CYS A 573 -22.12 -5.80 -21.98
CA CYS A 573 -23.56 -6.10 -22.01
C CYS A 573 -24.32 -5.35 -23.12
N GLN A 574 -23.84 -4.18 -23.54
CA GLN A 574 -24.45 -3.38 -24.62
C GLN A 574 -24.08 -3.90 -26.03
N TRP A 575 -23.00 -4.69 -26.13
CA TRP A 575 -22.43 -5.16 -27.39
C TRP A 575 -22.59 -6.67 -27.62
N VAL A 576 -23.21 -7.38 -26.67
CA VAL A 576 -23.59 -8.78 -26.84
C VAL A 576 -24.76 -8.86 -27.82
N SER A 577 -24.52 -9.41 -29.02
CA SER A 577 -25.57 -9.63 -30.01
C SER A 577 -26.24 -10.99 -29.87
N ARG A 578 -25.51 -11.97 -29.32
CA ARG A 578 -26.05 -13.29 -28.96
C ARG A 578 -25.34 -13.79 -27.71
N SER A 579 -26.09 -14.20 -26.70
CA SER A 579 -25.53 -14.72 -25.45
C SER A 579 -25.90 -16.17 -25.18
N THR A 580 -25.23 -16.74 -24.19
CA THR A 580 -25.60 -17.99 -23.53
C THR A 580 -25.58 -17.76 -22.02
N SER A 581 -26.35 -18.54 -21.25
CA SER A 581 -26.38 -18.43 -19.79
C SER A 581 -25.00 -18.54 -19.15
N ARG A 582 -24.13 -19.38 -19.72
CA ARG A 582 -22.73 -19.55 -19.29
C ARG A 582 -21.90 -18.29 -19.55
N PHE A 583 -22.13 -17.59 -20.65
CA PHE A 583 -21.43 -16.35 -20.97
C PHE A 583 -21.93 -15.19 -20.10
N ASP A 584 -23.25 -15.08 -19.87
CA ASP A 584 -23.83 -14.09 -18.95
C ASP A 584 -23.26 -14.25 -17.53
N ASP A 585 -23.19 -15.49 -17.02
CA ASP A 585 -22.56 -15.81 -15.73
C ASP A 585 -21.03 -15.57 -15.73
N ALA A 586 -20.38 -15.57 -16.89
CA ALA A 586 -18.97 -15.19 -16.97
C ALA A 586 -18.79 -13.68 -16.79
N LEU A 587 -19.66 -12.86 -17.39
CA LEU A 587 -19.58 -11.39 -17.31
C LEU A 587 -19.82 -10.84 -15.90
N THR A 588 -20.45 -11.61 -15.00
CA THR A 588 -20.61 -11.22 -13.58
C THR A 588 -19.37 -11.52 -12.72
N ARG A 589 -18.38 -12.27 -13.23
CA ARG A 589 -17.23 -12.76 -12.46
C ARG A 589 -15.92 -12.41 -13.13
N VAL A 590 -15.16 -11.50 -12.51
CA VAL A 590 -13.82 -11.07 -12.96
C VAL A 590 -12.89 -12.24 -13.25
N LYS A 591 -12.86 -13.26 -12.37
CA LYS A 591 -12.03 -14.46 -12.59
C LYS A 591 -12.43 -15.20 -13.87
N ALA A 592 -13.72 -15.33 -14.18
CA ALA A 592 -14.17 -16.03 -15.37
C ALA A 592 -13.81 -15.24 -16.63
N MET A 593 -14.02 -13.92 -16.62
CA MET A 593 -13.61 -13.06 -17.73
C MET A 593 -12.11 -13.13 -18.01
N VAL A 594 -11.27 -12.95 -16.99
CA VAL A 594 -9.80 -12.91 -17.17
C VAL A 594 -9.23 -14.30 -17.46
N ARG A 595 -9.63 -15.33 -16.72
CA ARG A 595 -8.99 -16.67 -16.80
C ARG A 595 -9.56 -17.57 -17.89
N VAL A 596 -10.76 -17.28 -18.38
CA VAL A 596 -11.44 -18.14 -19.35
C VAL A 596 -11.79 -17.33 -20.59
N ALA A 597 -12.68 -16.34 -20.50
CA ALA A 597 -13.21 -15.66 -21.69
C ALA A 597 -12.16 -14.85 -22.46
N ALA A 598 -11.21 -14.20 -21.78
CA ALA A 598 -10.09 -13.51 -22.41
C ALA A 598 -9.04 -14.44 -23.02
N ASN A 599 -9.10 -15.74 -22.71
CA ASN A 599 -8.20 -16.78 -23.22
C ASN A 599 -9.00 -17.89 -23.94
N THR A 600 -10.15 -17.54 -24.52
CA THR A 600 -10.98 -18.44 -25.34
C THR A 600 -10.86 -18.03 -26.80
N SER A 601 -10.87 -19.02 -27.70
CA SER A 601 -10.83 -18.78 -29.13
C SER A 601 -12.12 -18.15 -29.66
N ALA A 602 -11.98 -17.28 -30.65
CA ALA A 602 -13.09 -16.66 -31.36
C ALA A 602 -12.70 -16.29 -32.80
N TRP A 603 -13.68 -16.30 -33.69
CA TRP A 603 -13.56 -15.74 -35.03
C TRP A 603 -13.86 -14.26 -35.01
N VAL A 604 -12.90 -13.46 -35.48
CA VAL A 604 -13.01 -12.01 -35.63
C VAL A 604 -13.21 -11.71 -37.10
N VAL A 605 -14.38 -11.18 -37.44
CA VAL A 605 -14.76 -10.88 -38.83
C VAL A 605 -15.12 -9.40 -38.94
N GLY A 606 -14.42 -8.69 -39.83
CA GLY A 606 -14.83 -7.34 -40.21
C GLY A 606 -16.01 -7.43 -41.16
N LYS A 607 -17.21 -7.03 -40.72
CA LYS A 607 -18.42 -7.03 -41.56
C LYS A 607 -19.02 -5.63 -41.60
N ASP A 608 -19.03 -5.03 -42.78
CA ASP A 608 -19.45 -3.64 -42.99
C ASP A 608 -18.69 -2.69 -42.05
N GLU A 609 -19.38 -1.72 -41.45
CA GLU A 609 -18.84 -0.82 -40.43
C GLU A 609 -18.72 -1.45 -39.03
N SER A 610 -19.06 -2.73 -38.85
CA SER A 610 -18.96 -3.43 -37.56
C SER A 610 -17.89 -4.53 -37.51
N LEU A 611 -17.53 -4.96 -36.30
CA LEU A 611 -16.66 -6.10 -36.06
C LEU A 611 -17.41 -7.18 -35.28
N LEU A 612 -17.56 -8.35 -35.88
CA LEU A 612 -18.16 -9.51 -35.22
C LEU A 612 -17.07 -10.34 -34.54
N VAL A 613 -17.22 -10.58 -33.24
CA VAL A 613 -16.43 -11.56 -32.48
C VAL A 613 -17.35 -12.72 -32.13
N ARG A 614 -17.21 -13.84 -32.82
CA ARG A 614 -17.98 -15.07 -32.58
C ARG A 614 -17.12 -16.07 -31.84
N PHE A 615 -17.51 -16.43 -30.63
CA PHE A 615 -16.80 -17.45 -29.86
C PHE A 615 -16.82 -18.79 -30.59
N ASP A 616 -15.69 -19.49 -30.61
CA ASP A 616 -15.54 -20.75 -31.34
C ASP A 616 -16.42 -21.85 -30.73
N GLU A 617 -17.01 -22.69 -31.58
CA GLU A 617 -17.92 -23.78 -31.18
C GLU A 617 -17.24 -24.83 -30.30
N THR A 618 -15.91 -24.95 -30.38
CA THR A 618 -15.11 -25.86 -29.54
C THR A 618 -14.65 -25.21 -28.22
N GLY A 619 -14.91 -23.91 -28.05
CA GLY A 619 -14.45 -23.09 -26.94
C GLY A 619 -15.32 -23.18 -25.68
N ALA A 620 -15.01 -22.33 -24.70
CA ALA A 620 -15.74 -22.29 -23.43
C ALA A 620 -17.15 -21.66 -23.53
N TYR A 621 -17.41 -20.88 -24.59
CA TYR A 621 -18.64 -20.08 -24.75
C TYR A 621 -19.21 -20.21 -26.17
N PRO A 622 -19.49 -21.43 -26.66
CA PRO A 622 -20.01 -21.64 -28.01
C PRO A 622 -21.32 -20.88 -28.22
N GLY A 623 -21.51 -20.33 -29.42
CA GLY A 623 -22.70 -19.58 -29.79
C GLY A 623 -22.82 -18.17 -29.20
N ALA A 624 -21.88 -17.71 -28.37
CA ALA A 624 -21.81 -16.31 -27.94
C ALA A 624 -21.23 -15.42 -29.05
N GLU A 625 -21.82 -14.25 -29.25
CA GLU A 625 -21.39 -13.28 -30.25
C GLU A 625 -21.39 -11.85 -29.69
N LEU A 626 -20.30 -11.12 -29.97
CA LEU A 626 -20.20 -9.68 -29.72
C LEU A 626 -20.17 -8.95 -31.06
N ARG A 627 -20.96 -7.90 -31.21
CA ARG A 627 -20.93 -7.03 -32.39
C ARG A 627 -20.41 -5.67 -31.99
N LEU A 628 -19.12 -5.43 -32.19
CA LEU A 628 -18.42 -4.20 -31.80
C LEU A 628 -18.44 -3.18 -32.94
N ALA A 629 -18.15 -1.91 -32.63
CA ALA A 629 -17.96 -0.86 -33.64
C ALA A 629 -16.74 -1.12 -34.54
N GLY A 630 -15.68 -1.76 -34.03
CA GLY A 630 -14.53 -2.11 -34.86
C GLY A 630 -13.69 -0.90 -35.29
N THR A 631 -13.63 0.13 -34.47
CA THR A 631 -12.95 1.40 -34.73
C THR A 631 -11.45 1.21 -34.98
N TRP A 632 -10.81 0.18 -34.40
CA TRP A 632 -9.38 -0.09 -34.61
C TRP A 632 -9.02 -0.41 -36.07
N ARG A 633 -9.99 -0.70 -36.94
CA ARG A 633 -9.75 -0.88 -38.38
C ARG A 633 -9.30 0.42 -39.06
N ALA A 634 -9.85 1.55 -38.62
CA ALA A 634 -9.54 2.88 -39.15
C ALA A 634 -8.41 3.59 -38.40
N ARG A 635 -8.11 3.19 -37.15
CA ARG A 635 -7.10 3.84 -36.31
C ARG A 635 -5.67 3.53 -36.79
N PRO A 636 -4.74 4.50 -36.88
CA PRO A 636 -3.33 4.18 -37.17
C PRO A 636 -2.71 3.37 -36.01
N PRO A 637 -1.81 2.41 -36.29
CA PRO A 637 -1.06 1.73 -35.24
C PRO A 637 -0.06 2.66 -34.53
N ILE A 638 0.24 2.33 -33.28
CA ILE A 638 1.36 2.91 -32.53
C ILE A 638 2.67 2.39 -33.13
N LEU A 639 3.42 3.29 -33.76
CA LEU A 639 4.72 3.00 -34.38
C LEU A 639 5.78 4.01 -33.89
N PRO A 640 7.06 3.63 -33.88
CA PRO A 640 8.14 4.58 -33.69
C PRO A 640 8.04 5.74 -34.69
N PRO A 641 8.37 6.98 -34.28
CA PRO A 641 8.51 8.06 -35.25
C PRO A 641 9.56 7.64 -36.30
N LYS A 642 9.24 7.82 -37.59
CA LYS A 642 10.19 7.57 -38.68
C LYS A 642 11.41 8.45 -38.40
N LYS A 643 12.58 7.84 -38.16
CA LYS A 643 13.83 8.59 -38.27
C LYS A 643 13.93 9.07 -39.72
N VAL A 644 14.16 10.37 -39.92
CA VAL A 644 14.68 10.88 -41.18
C VAL A 644 15.88 10.00 -41.54
N HIS A 645 15.82 9.37 -42.71
CA HIS A 645 16.88 8.52 -43.21
C HIS A 645 18.08 9.39 -43.53
N ASP A 646 19.01 9.50 -42.59
CA ASP A 646 20.42 9.75 -42.87
C ASP A 646 21.21 9.26 -41.66
N PHE A 647 21.76 8.07 -41.77
CA PHE A 647 22.89 7.64 -40.95
C PHE A 647 23.80 6.80 -41.83
N ASP A 648 24.85 7.45 -42.29
CA ASP A 648 26.06 6.87 -42.85
C ASP A 648 26.76 6.10 -41.70
N PHE A 649 26.90 4.78 -41.87
CA PHE A 649 27.67 3.95 -40.95
C PHE A 649 29.12 3.95 -41.39
N ARG A 650 29.79 5.09 -41.18
CA ARG A 650 31.25 5.14 -41.12
C ARG A 650 31.59 5.95 -39.87
N ASP A 651 32.40 5.33 -39.03
CA ASP A 651 32.95 5.82 -37.78
C ASP A 651 32.11 5.54 -36.52
N GLU A 652 32.81 5.03 -35.50
CA GLU A 652 32.35 4.63 -34.17
C GLU A 652 31.90 3.16 -33.98
N ILE A 653 32.78 2.22 -34.37
CA ILE A 653 32.98 1.01 -33.55
C ILE A 653 34.07 1.35 -32.52
N ALA A 654 33.67 1.71 -31.31
CA ALA A 654 34.57 1.67 -30.16
C ALA A 654 34.63 0.21 -29.65
N PRO A 655 35.82 -0.42 -29.57
CA PRO A 655 35.95 -1.79 -29.11
C PRO A 655 35.97 -1.85 -27.59
N GLY A 656 35.17 -2.76 -27.03
CA GLY A 656 35.31 -3.21 -25.65
C GLY A 656 34.01 -3.20 -24.87
N CYS A 657 33.44 -4.40 -24.67
CA CYS A 657 32.73 -4.81 -23.45
C CYS A 657 32.47 -6.32 -23.54
N THR A 658 33.21 -7.06 -22.72
CA THR A 658 32.81 -8.35 -22.13
C THR A 658 31.48 -8.29 -21.42
#